data_AF-A0A9E5J5R3-F1
#
_entry.id   AF-A0A9E5J5R3-F1
#
_cell.length_a   1.000
_cell.length_b   1.000
_cell.length_c   1.000
_cell.angle_alpha   90.00
_cell.angle_beta   90.00
_cell.angle_gamma   90.00
#
_symmetry.space_group_name_H-M   'P 1'
#
loop_
_entity.id
_entity.type
_entity.pdbx_description
1 polymer ?
#
loop_
_entity_poly.entity_id
_entity_poly.type
_entity_poly.pdbx_seq_one_letter_code
_entity_poly.pdbx_strand_id
1 'polypeptide(L)'
;MSAVADLARKARQASRRLALLSTPEKNDLLLAMADQLELRKKEIRAANQEDLAAAKTAGISGALLDRLDLNEKRFAEMVAGVRQVVKLADPVGEVIRKWKQPNGLEIEKIRVPIGLIGIIYESRPNVTVDSAVLCLKTGNGVLLRGGREARKSNRALAAALGEAALKKGLPAEVVALVEDESRESIPEMCRLEGVIDLLIPRGGHGLIQTVLEHARVPVIKHSHGVCHVFVHQAADPAMAEAIVVNSKCQRPATCNAAETLLVDRAGAEKILPRLVQALKSKGVKLYGDEAASRAAGEKLVPPPNWETEYLDLSMSIRVVDGVKGALEHLEQHGSHHSDAIVTGDRAVAAEFLRGADSAAVYWNASTRFTDGAEFGFGAEIGISTDKIHARGPMGLEELTSYKYVVTGHGQVSSFPAHGSGLQGPRIEVRGKFLFSGENKFFLQGVTYGPFRDGDDHLGTPEKARRDFGLVAAAGFNVLRVYHPPPRWFLDQAAEHGLRVMVTVPWQRRVLFLNDGAVRREIRASVRRAAKEGSGHPAILGYYIDNEIPPDLVRWYGPQRVEGFLDSLVRIVKDEDSGALAAYANFPPTEYLLPKETDFLSYNVYLHRGPDLRAYLSRLQNLAEGRPLVLGEFGMDTLRHGQEEQAALLDLHWDEVFRGGLAGTILFSWTDEWFTDGIDVEDWAFGLVQKDRQPKLAYRNLAQKTLGPKDRLVEKFPLPRVPKVSVVVCSYNGAATLRGCLEALQKVDYPDFEVILVDDGSKDSTQSIVAEFPLVKNILQPNRGLSVARNVGMQAASGEIMAYTDSDCMPDSDWLYFLVSTLLHSSYAAVGGPNLNPPAQGPIPAAVAACPGAPTHVLLSDTEAEHIPGCNMAYWKSVLEEIGGFDPEFRTAGDDVDLCWRLMQAGHRIGFSPSAL
;
A
#
# COMPACT_ATOMS: atom_id res chain seq x y z
N MET A 1 -0.76 31.44 22.00
CA MET A 1 0.00 30.20 22.29
C MET A 1 0.00 30.04 23.81
N SER A 2 -0.39 28.88 24.32
CA SER A 2 -0.43 28.64 25.78
C SER A 2 0.97 28.52 26.39
N ALA A 3 1.05 28.62 27.71
CA ALA A 3 2.30 28.42 28.45
C ALA A 3 2.84 26.99 28.31
N VAL A 4 1.96 25.98 28.27
CA VAL A 4 2.34 24.56 28.09
C VAL A 4 2.97 24.33 26.72
N ALA A 5 2.35 24.86 25.65
CA ALA A 5 2.86 24.71 24.30
C ALA A 5 4.18 25.46 24.06
N ASP A 6 4.37 26.63 24.68
CA ASP A 6 5.64 27.37 24.62
C ASP A 6 6.76 26.60 25.34
N LEU A 7 6.49 26.10 26.55
CA LEU A 7 7.45 25.30 27.30
C LEU A 7 7.84 24.02 26.56
N ALA A 8 6.88 23.30 25.97
CA ALA A 8 7.13 22.11 25.17
C ALA A 8 8.03 22.41 23.95
N ARG A 9 7.83 23.54 23.27
CA ARG A 9 8.69 23.96 22.15
C ARG A 9 10.12 24.25 22.60
N LYS A 10 10.31 24.90 23.76
CA LYS A 10 11.64 25.14 24.33
C LYS A 10 12.32 23.83 24.71
N ALA A 11 11.59 22.91 25.36
CA ALA A 11 12.10 21.58 25.69
C ALA A 11 12.50 20.78 24.43
N ARG A 12 11.71 20.87 23.35
CA ARG A 12 12.02 20.26 22.04
C ARG A 12 13.28 20.83 21.40
N GLN A 13 13.52 22.13 21.54
CA GLN A 13 14.77 22.75 21.05
C GLN A 13 15.97 22.31 21.90
N ALA A 14 15.79 22.23 23.22
CA ALA A 14 16.82 21.77 24.15
C ALA A 14 17.19 20.30 23.91
N SER A 15 16.21 19.43 23.63
CA SER A 15 16.44 18.01 23.36
C SER A 15 17.31 17.77 22.12
N ARG A 16 17.20 18.62 21.08
CA ARG A 16 18.07 18.55 19.90
C ARG A 16 19.55 18.77 20.22
N ARG A 17 19.86 19.65 21.19
CA ARG A 17 21.25 19.87 21.65
C ARG A 17 21.74 18.69 22.48
N LEU A 18 20.89 18.16 23.34
CA LEU A 18 21.20 16.99 24.16
C LEU A 18 21.48 15.73 23.32
N ALA A 19 20.71 15.51 22.24
CA ALA A 19 20.86 14.36 21.35
C ALA A 19 22.23 14.30 20.62
N LEU A 20 22.99 15.40 20.62
CA LEU A 20 24.32 15.49 20.02
C LEU A 20 25.45 15.21 21.02
N LEU A 21 25.16 15.12 22.32
CA LEU A 21 26.17 14.85 23.34
C LEU A 21 26.66 13.41 23.26
N SER A 22 27.96 13.25 23.42
CA SER A 22 28.61 11.95 23.59
C SER A 22 28.22 11.29 24.92
N THR A 23 28.41 9.98 25.02
CA THR A 23 28.15 9.23 26.28
C THR A 23 28.89 9.82 27.49
N PRO A 24 30.19 10.19 27.41
CA PRO A 24 30.87 10.85 28.53
C PRO A 24 30.22 12.17 28.94
N GLU A 25 29.83 13.02 27.98
CA GLU A 25 29.18 14.30 28.27
C GLU A 25 27.80 14.11 28.93
N LYS A 26 27.01 13.14 28.47
CA LYS A 26 25.75 12.77 29.11
C LYS A 26 25.97 12.24 30.53
N ASN A 27 26.96 11.38 30.73
CA ASN A 27 27.31 10.86 32.06
C ASN A 27 27.76 11.98 33.02
N ASP A 28 28.57 12.91 32.54
CA ASP A 28 29.03 14.07 33.31
C ASP A 28 27.89 15.02 33.69
N LEU A 29 26.90 15.17 32.82
CA LEU A 29 25.66 15.90 33.11
C LEU A 29 24.88 15.22 34.24
N LEU A 30 24.68 13.90 34.16
CA LEU A 30 23.94 13.14 35.16
C LEU A 30 24.65 13.14 36.54
N LEU A 31 25.98 13.05 36.55
CA LEU A 31 26.76 13.17 37.78
C LEU A 31 26.61 14.58 38.40
N ALA A 32 26.69 15.63 37.59
CA ALA A 32 26.45 17.00 38.05
C ALA A 32 25.03 17.20 38.60
N MET A 33 24.03 16.55 38.00
CA MET A 33 22.66 16.53 38.52
C MET A 33 22.57 15.84 39.89
N ALA A 34 23.22 14.70 40.06
CA ALA A 34 23.27 14.00 41.35
C ALA A 34 23.91 14.88 42.46
N ASP A 35 25.00 15.57 42.13
CA ASP A 35 25.68 16.47 43.07
C ASP A 35 24.85 17.72 43.38
N GLN A 36 24.14 18.26 42.39
CA GLN A 36 23.25 19.41 42.57
C GLN A 36 22.02 19.06 43.43
N LEU A 37 21.48 17.84 43.30
CA LEU A 37 20.42 17.34 44.18
C LEU A 37 20.90 17.29 45.64
N GLU A 38 22.08 16.73 45.90
CA GLU A 38 22.66 16.69 47.26
C GLU A 38 22.91 18.10 47.82
N LEU A 39 23.42 19.02 47.00
CA LEU A 39 23.64 20.42 47.40
C LEU A 39 22.33 21.09 47.85
N ARG A 40 21.22 20.81 47.15
CA ARG A 40 19.89 21.38 47.45
C ARG A 40 19.01 20.50 48.34
N LYS A 41 19.58 19.45 48.96
CA LYS A 41 18.84 18.49 49.79
C LYS A 41 17.95 19.13 50.86
N LYS A 42 18.47 20.14 51.58
CA LYS A 42 17.71 20.85 52.63
C LYS A 42 16.46 21.53 52.08
N GLU A 43 16.59 22.17 50.92
CA GLU A 43 15.50 22.89 50.27
C GLU A 43 14.45 21.92 49.71
N ILE A 44 14.89 20.87 49.00
CA ILE A 44 14.00 19.84 48.44
C ILE A 44 13.19 19.17 49.54
N ARG A 45 13.82 18.83 50.67
CA ARG A 45 13.12 18.22 51.82
C ARG A 45 12.15 19.18 52.49
N ALA A 46 12.51 20.46 52.62
CA ALA A 46 11.59 21.47 53.16
C ALA A 46 10.33 21.59 52.28
N ALA A 47 10.51 21.65 50.95
CA ALA A 47 9.40 21.66 49.99
C ALA A 47 8.51 20.41 50.10
N ASN A 48 9.10 19.22 50.30
CA ASN A 48 8.35 17.98 50.48
C ASN A 48 7.56 17.93 51.80
N GLN A 49 8.10 18.49 52.89
CA GLN A 49 7.36 18.58 54.15
C GLN A 49 6.15 19.51 54.03
N GLU A 50 6.26 20.60 53.27
CA GLU A 50 5.12 21.47 52.99
C GLU A 50 4.03 20.77 52.16
N ASP A 51 4.42 19.99 51.15
CA ASP A 51 3.50 19.18 50.34
C ASP A 51 2.81 18.10 51.21
N LEU A 52 3.55 17.39 52.05
CA LEU A 52 3.01 16.39 52.99
C LEU A 52 2.01 17.00 53.99
N ALA A 53 2.32 18.18 54.53
CA ALA A 53 1.43 18.89 55.45
C ALA A 53 0.13 19.33 54.76
N ALA A 54 0.22 19.84 53.53
CA ALA A 54 -0.93 20.21 52.72
C ALA A 54 -1.78 18.97 52.34
N ALA A 55 -1.15 17.88 51.91
CA ALA A 55 -1.80 16.62 51.55
C ALA A 55 -2.54 15.99 52.74
N LYS A 56 -1.94 16.04 53.94
CA LYS A 56 -2.57 15.56 55.17
C LYS A 56 -3.80 16.39 55.54
N THR A 57 -3.73 17.72 55.36
CA THR A 57 -4.86 18.63 55.59
C THR A 57 -5.99 18.41 54.58
N ALA A 58 -5.64 18.07 53.34
CA ALA A 58 -6.59 17.78 52.26
C ALA A 58 -7.23 16.38 52.34
N GLY A 59 -6.91 15.57 53.37
CA GLY A 59 -7.51 14.26 53.58
C GLY A 59 -7.03 13.17 52.61
N ILE A 60 -5.84 13.34 52.01
CA ILE A 60 -5.24 12.31 51.13
C ILE A 60 -4.95 11.03 51.93
N SER A 61 -5.22 9.86 51.32
CA SER A 61 -5.10 8.55 51.98
C SER A 61 -3.68 8.23 52.43
N GLY A 62 -3.55 7.39 53.47
CA GLY A 62 -2.24 7.01 54.03
C GLY A 62 -1.27 6.38 53.02
N ALA A 63 -1.78 5.59 52.06
CA ALA A 63 -0.96 4.98 51.01
C ALA A 63 -0.41 5.99 49.99
N LEU A 64 -1.18 7.05 49.70
CA LEU A 64 -0.73 8.14 48.81
C LEU A 64 0.23 9.10 49.54
N LEU A 65 0.01 9.34 50.83
CA LEU A 65 0.95 10.10 51.68
C LEU A 65 2.30 9.39 51.80
N ASP A 66 2.30 8.06 51.94
CA ASP A 66 3.55 7.29 51.91
C ASP A 66 4.27 7.46 50.56
N ARG A 67 3.57 7.38 49.43
CA ARG A 67 4.19 7.59 48.10
C ARG A 67 4.75 9.01 47.91
N LEU A 68 4.16 10.00 48.57
CA LEU A 68 4.57 11.41 48.52
C LEU A 68 5.82 11.70 49.38
N ASP A 69 6.06 10.94 50.45
CA ASP A 69 7.14 11.21 51.41
C ASP A 69 8.54 10.96 50.82
N LEU A 70 9.36 12.01 50.76
CA LEU A 70 10.76 11.97 50.35
C LEU A 70 11.68 12.06 51.57
N ASN A 71 11.57 11.05 52.46
CA ASN A 71 12.43 10.90 53.62
C ASN A 71 13.91 10.68 53.25
N GLU A 72 14.80 10.69 54.25
CA GLU A 72 16.25 10.61 54.03
C GLU A 72 16.68 9.38 53.23
N LYS A 73 16.06 8.23 53.50
CA LYS A 73 16.36 6.99 52.82
C LYS A 73 15.96 7.08 51.34
N ARG A 74 14.73 7.48 51.04
CA ARG A 74 14.23 7.61 49.66
C ARG A 74 14.99 8.68 48.87
N PHE A 75 15.37 9.77 49.51
CA PHE A 75 16.21 10.78 48.87
C PHE A 75 17.59 10.21 48.50
N ALA A 76 18.23 9.49 49.43
CA ALA A 76 19.52 8.87 49.17
C ALA A 76 19.43 7.79 48.07
N GLU A 77 18.37 6.98 48.07
CA GLU A 77 18.09 5.98 47.02
C GLU A 77 17.88 6.64 45.66
N MET A 78 17.12 7.73 45.59
CA MET A 78 16.90 8.50 44.34
C MET A 78 18.21 9.04 43.78
N VAL A 79 19.06 9.67 44.60
CA VAL A 79 20.37 10.18 44.15
C VAL A 79 21.30 9.03 43.76
N ALA A 80 21.31 7.92 44.51
CA ALA A 80 22.08 6.73 44.15
C ALA A 80 21.62 6.12 42.81
N GLY A 81 20.31 6.14 42.53
CA GLY A 81 19.71 5.74 41.27
C GLY A 81 20.26 6.52 40.08
N VAL A 82 20.45 7.85 40.24
CA VAL A 82 21.11 8.67 39.20
C VAL A 82 22.51 8.14 38.88
N ARG A 83 23.30 7.85 39.91
CA ARG A 83 24.67 7.32 39.76
C ARG A 83 24.69 5.89 39.23
N GLN A 84 23.61 5.12 39.41
CA GLN A 84 23.45 3.80 38.81
C GLN A 84 23.20 3.90 37.31
N VAL A 85 22.31 4.81 36.86
CA VAL A 85 22.03 5.02 35.42
C VAL A 85 23.28 5.48 34.65
N VAL A 86 24.17 6.25 35.30
CA VAL A 86 25.47 6.62 34.71
C VAL A 86 26.30 5.39 34.31
N LYS A 87 26.23 4.30 35.08
CA LYS A 87 26.98 3.06 34.83
C LYS A 87 26.37 2.20 33.72
N LEU A 88 25.12 2.43 33.35
CA LEU A 88 24.45 1.67 32.29
C LEU A 88 25.05 2.01 30.91
N ALA A 89 25.02 1.04 30.01
CA ALA A 89 25.40 1.25 28.61
C ALA A 89 24.47 2.28 27.97
N ASP A 90 25.04 3.13 27.12
CA ASP A 90 24.29 4.13 26.35
C ASP A 90 23.85 3.52 25.01
N PRO A 91 22.54 3.31 24.77
CA PRO A 91 22.08 2.69 23.53
C PRO A 91 22.14 3.63 22.33
N VAL A 92 22.32 4.94 22.52
CA VAL A 92 22.31 5.91 21.42
C VAL A 92 23.55 5.74 20.55
N GLY A 93 23.33 5.57 19.24
CA GLY A 93 24.40 5.32 18.27
C GLY A 93 24.73 3.83 18.06
N GLU A 94 24.09 2.91 18.79
CA GLU A 94 24.26 1.48 18.57
C GLU A 94 23.79 1.07 17.16
N VAL A 95 24.62 0.31 16.45
CA VAL A 95 24.27 -0.27 15.15
C VAL A 95 23.51 -1.59 15.39
N ILE A 96 22.18 -1.53 15.31
CA ILE A 96 21.28 -2.69 15.46
C ILE A 96 21.55 -3.72 14.36
N ARG A 97 21.72 -3.23 13.13
CA ARG A 97 21.96 -4.08 11.96
C ARG A 97 22.77 -3.33 10.92
N LYS A 98 23.76 -3.99 10.35
CA LYS A 98 24.53 -3.50 9.21
C LYS A 98 24.50 -4.52 8.08
N TRP A 99 24.25 -4.06 6.86
CA TRP A 99 24.34 -4.90 5.67
C TRP A 99 24.77 -4.07 4.46
N LYS A 100 25.28 -4.78 3.45
CA LYS A 100 25.66 -4.19 2.16
C LYS A 100 24.72 -4.70 1.09
N GLN A 101 24.14 -3.79 0.31
CA GLN A 101 23.33 -4.15 -0.85
C GLN A 101 24.24 -4.58 -2.03
N PRO A 102 23.75 -5.40 -2.97
CA PRO A 102 24.52 -5.80 -4.15
C PRO A 102 25.05 -4.62 -4.99
N ASN A 103 24.35 -3.48 -4.98
CA ASN A 103 24.78 -2.25 -5.66
C ASN A 103 25.87 -1.45 -4.90
N GLY A 104 26.37 -1.99 -3.79
CA GLY A 104 27.43 -1.40 -2.99
C GLY A 104 26.99 -0.40 -1.94
N LEU A 105 25.69 -0.09 -1.79
CA LEU A 105 25.20 0.72 -0.68
C LEU A 105 25.45 0.02 0.66
N GLU A 106 26.03 0.74 1.60
CA GLU A 106 26.22 0.27 2.97
C GLU A 106 25.13 0.87 3.84
N ILE A 107 24.28 0.02 4.40
CA ILE A 107 23.10 0.43 5.16
C ILE A 107 23.28 -0.01 6.61
N GLU A 108 23.12 0.94 7.52
CA GLU A 108 23.14 0.74 8.96
C GLU A 108 21.81 1.18 9.56
N LYS A 109 21.19 0.29 10.32
CA LYS A 109 20.07 0.61 11.21
C LYS A 109 20.66 1.01 12.56
N ILE A 110 20.56 2.28 12.91
CA ILE A 110 21.22 2.87 14.09
C ILE A 110 20.19 3.39 15.09
N ARG A 111 20.38 3.11 16.38
CA ARG A 111 19.57 3.66 17.48
C ARG A 111 19.75 5.16 17.64
N VAL A 112 18.64 5.86 17.79
CA VAL A 112 18.59 7.31 18.01
C VAL A 112 17.58 7.64 19.11
N PRO A 113 17.73 8.78 19.81
CA PRO A 113 16.71 9.21 20.78
C PRO A 113 15.35 9.37 20.11
N ILE A 114 14.27 9.14 20.85
CA ILE A 114 12.90 9.42 20.40
C ILE A 114 12.70 10.92 20.16
N GLY A 115 13.23 11.77 21.05
CA GLY A 115 13.22 13.22 20.94
C GLY A 115 12.81 13.93 22.23
N LEU A 116 11.56 14.34 22.35
CA LEU A 116 10.96 14.92 23.56
C LEU A 116 9.90 13.96 24.11
N ILE A 117 10.12 13.49 25.33
CA ILE A 117 9.22 12.57 26.02
C ILE A 117 8.43 13.34 27.09
N GLY A 118 7.12 13.24 27.05
CA GLY A 118 6.22 13.79 28.06
C GLY A 118 5.86 12.75 29.12
N ILE A 119 6.13 13.04 30.39
CA ILE A 119 5.81 12.14 31.51
C ILE A 119 4.71 12.78 32.37
N ILE A 120 3.59 12.09 32.51
CA ILE A 120 2.43 12.54 33.27
C ILE A 120 2.28 11.60 34.46
N TYR A 121 2.45 12.09 35.69
CA TYR A 121 2.53 11.22 36.87
C TYR A 121 1.86 11.79 38.12
N GLU A 122 1.58 10.93 39.10
CA GLU A 122 0.86 11.28 40.33
C GLU A 122 1.60 10.81 41.60
N SER A 123 1.54 11.64 42.64
CA SER A 123 1.85 11.38 44.05
C SER A 123 3.21 10.72 44.34
N ARG A 124 4.21 10.92 43.46
CA ARG A 124 5.56 10.34 43.58
C ARG A 124 6.63 11.34 43.13
N PRO A 125 7.19 12.16 44.04
CA PRO A 125 8.20 13.15 43.67
C PRO A 125 9.47 12.56 43.04
N ASN A 126 9.87 11.35 43.43
CA ASN A 126 11.05 10.67 42.89
C ASN A 126 10.97 10.42 41.37
N VAL A 127 9.76 10.23 40.83
CA VAL A 127 9.53 10.03 39.38
C VAL A 127 10.05 11.22 38.57
N THR A 128 10.03 12.44 39.14
CA THR A 128 10.65 13.63 38.53
C THR A 128 12.10 13.38 38.13
N VAL A 129 12.87 12.77 39.04
CA VAL A 129 14.31 12.52 38.86
C VAL A 129 14.51 11.26 38.03
N ASP A 130 13.84 10.17 38.40
CA ASP A 130 14.02 8.87 37.75
C ASP A 130 13.72 8.94 36.25
N SER A 131 12.58 9.52 35.87
CA SER A 131 12.21 9.66 34.46
C SER A 131 13.09 10.65 33.71
N ALA A 132 13.50 11.77 34.35
CA ALA A 132 14.40 12.73 33.72
C ALA A 132 15.75 12.09 33.42
N VAL A 133 16.34 11.39 34.37
CA VAL A 133 17.67 10.78 34.23
C VAL A 133 17.69 9.70 33.13
N LEU A 134 16.66 8.86 33.06
CA LEU A 134 16.53 7.86 31.98
C LEU A 134 16.38 8.52 30.60
N CYS A 135 15.55 9.56 30.48
CA CYS A 135 15.40 10.33 29.24
C CYS A 135 16.73 10.98 28.84
N LEU A 136 17.41 11.65 29.77
CA LEU A 136 18.65 12.35 29.48
C LEU A 136 19.79 11.40 29.09
N LYS A 137 19.90 10.24 29.76
CA LYS A 137 20.87 9.19 29.40
C LYS A 137 20.69 8.74 27.95
N THR A 138 19.44 8.62 27.52
CA THR A 138 19.05 8.20 26.16
C THR A 138 18.96 9.36 25.17
N GLY A 139 19.47 10.55 25.53
CA GLY A 139 19.52 11.72 24.65
C GLY A 139 18.17 12.39 24.40
N ASN A 140 17.14 12.02 25.16
CA ASN A 140 15.80 12.60 25.11
C ASN A 140 15.68 13.79 26.07
N GLY A 141 15.02 14.85 25.62
CA GLY A 141 14.50 15.86 26.54
C GLY A 141 13.25 15.34 27.23
N VAL A 142 12.92 15.91 28.40
CA VAL A 142 11.74 15.51 29.16
C VAL A 142 10.84 16.70 29.47
N LEU A 143 9.52 16.51 29.28
CA LEU A 143 8.48 17.42 29.74
C LEU A 143 7.67 16.71 30.84
N LEU A 144 7.73 17.23 32.06
CA LEU A 144 7.17 16.62 33.25
C LEU A 144 5.87 17.32 33.64
N ARG A 145 4.83 16.54 33.93
CA ARG A 145 3.59 17.01 34.55
C ARG A 145 3.26 16.10 35.73
N GLY A 146 3.60 16.56 36.93
CA GLY A 146 3.30 15.86 38.18
C GLY A 146 1.93 16.22 38.78
N GLY A 147 1.48 15.42 39.75
CA GLY A 147 0.28 15.70 40.53
C GLY A 147 0.40 16.95 41.39
N ARG A 148 -0.75 17.58 41.68
CA ARG A 148 -0.85 18.85 42.42
C ARG A 148 -0.30 18.74 43.85
N GLU A 149 -0.47 17.56 44.45
CA GLU A 149 -0.04 17.20 45.80
C GLU A 149 1.49 17.14 45.98
N ALA A 150 2.26 17.04 44.88
CA ALA A 150 3.72 16.99 44.90
C ALA A 150 4.38 18.25 44.31
N ARG A 151 3.60 19.34 44.16
CA ARG A 151 4.00 20.50 43.36
C ARG A 151 5.31 21.11 43.83
N LYS A 152 5.45 21.40 45.14
CA LYS A 152 6.63 22.11 45.64
C LYS A 152 7.87 21.23 45.53
N SER A 153 7.71 19.93 45.81
CA SER A 153 8.74 18.91 45.66
C SER A 153 9.22 18.83 44.20
N ASN A 154 8.30 18.66 43.25
CA ASN A 154 8.62 18.52 41.83
C ASN A 154 9.33 19.76 41.28
N ARG A 155 8.88 20.96 41.68
CA ARG A 155 9.53 22.22 41.30
C ARG A 155 10.95 22.33 41.84
N ALA A 156 11.17 21.99 43.12
CA ALA A 156 12.51 22.02 43.71
C ALA A 156 13.46 21.02 43.02
N LEU A 157 12.96 19.81 42.72
CA LEU A 157 13.71 18.78 41.99
C LEU A 157 14.05 19.21 40.56
N ALA A 158 13.05 19.64 39.78
CA ALA A 158 13.26 20.09 38.39
C ALA A 158 14.21 21.30 38.32
N ALA A 159 14.10 22.25 39.26
CA ALA A 159 15.01 23.39 39.33
C ALA A 159 16.46 22.96 39.63
N ALA A 160 16.68 21.98 40.51
CA ALA A 160 18.01 21.44 40.77
C ALA A 160 18.61 20.77 39.51
N LEU A 161 17.82 19.97 38.79
CA LEU A 161 18.27 19.33 37.55
C LEU A 161 18.56 20.35 36.44
N GLY A 162 17.68 21.33 36.25
CA GLY A 162 17.86 22.40 35.26
C GLY A 162 19.08 23.29 35.54
N GLU A 163 19.39 23.57 36.80
CA GLU A 163 20.59 24.32 37.18
C GLU A 163 21.88 23.55 36.85
N ALA A 164 21.89 22.23 37.08
CA ALA A 164 23.02 21.38 36.68
C ALA A 164 23.20 21.36 35.15
N ALA A 165 22.10 21.34 34.39
CA ALA A 165 22.15 21.44 32.92
C ALA A 165 22.75 22.77 32.45
N LEU A 166 22.33 23.90 33.05
CA LEU A 166 22.90 25.22 32.75
C LEU A 166 24.41 25.29 33.02
N LYS A 167 24.87 24.73 34.15
CA LYS A 167 26.30 24.65 34.50
C LYS A 167 27.12 23.83 33.50
N LYS A 168 26.47 22.91 32.77
CA LYS A 168 27.06 22.09 31.71
C LYS A 168 26.83 22.66 30.30
N GLY A 169 26.33 23.89 30.18
CA GLY A 169 26.17 24.58 28.88
C GLY A 169 24.92 24.18 28.08
N LEU A 170 23.99 23.44 28.69
CA LEU A 170 22.69 23.09 28.11
C LEU A 170 21.59 24.04 28.61
N PRO A 171 20.50 24.25 27.84
CA PRO A 171 19.32 24.93 28.35
C PRO A 171 18.72 24.18 29.55
N ALA A 172 18.14 24.88 30.52
CA ALA A 172 17.49 24.25 31.68
C ALA A 172 16.29 23.38 31.25
N GLU A 173 15.66 23.73 30.14
CA GLU A 173 14.47 23.11 29.57
C GLU A 173 14.71 21.70 29.01
N VAL A 174 15.94 21.17 29.05
CA VAL A 174 16.16 19.71 28.87
C VAL A 174 15.38 18.90 29.92
N VAL A 175 15.10 19.50 31.09
CA VAL A 175 14.16 19.03 32.09
C VAL A 175 13.11 20.12 32.33
N ALA A 176 12.01 20.06 31.59
CA ALA A 176 10.93 21.04 31.70
C ALA A 176 9.81 20.52 32.63
N LEU A 177 9.29 21.39 33.51
CA LEU A 177 8.16 21.07 34.39
C LEU A 177 6.96 21.97 34.07
N VAL A 178 5.81 21.37 33.77
CA VAL A 178 4.54 22.08 33.62
C VAL A 178 4.03 22.49 35.00
N GLU A 179 4.05 23.78 35.29
CA GLU A 179 3.55 24.34 36.57
C GLU A 179 2.05 24.64 36.57
N ASP A 180 1.37 24.57 35.42
CA ASP A 180 -0.07 24.78 35.33
C ASP A 180 -0.86 23.66 36.04
N GLU A 181 -1.58 24.05 37.10
CA GLU A 181 -2.39 23.17 37.95
C GLU A 181 -3.77 22.83 37.34
N SER A 182 -4.12 23.48 36.22
CA SER A 182 -5.40 23.23 35.57
C SER A 182 -5.51 21.78 35.11
N ARG A 183 -6.72 21.24 35.14
CA ARG A 183 -7.00 19.93 34.53
C ARG A 183 -6.78 19.96 33.02
N GLU A 184 -6.87 21.14 32.39
CA GLU A 184 -6.64 21.36 30.96
C GLU A 184 -5.17 21.17 30.53
N SER A 185 -4.20 21.24 31.46
CA SER A 185 -2.80 21.07 31.12
C SER A 185 -2.45 19.65 30.62
N ILE A 186 -3.20 18.61 31.07
CA ILE A 186 -3.08 17.23 30.55
C ILE A 186 -3.63 17.11 29.12
N PRO A 187 -4.92 17.41 28.81
CA PRO A 187 -5.43 17.36 27.45
C PRO A 187 -4.61 18.22 26.48
N GLU A 188 -4.14 19.39 26.92
CA GLU A 188 -3.28 20.24 26.10
C GLU A 188 -1.99 19.52 25.74
N MET A 189 -1.24 19.01 26.71
CA MET A 189 -0.01 18.25 26.49
C MET A 189 -0.25 17.01 25.61
N CYS A 190 -1.40 16.35 25.75
CA CYS A 190 -1.81 15.18 24.97
C CYS A 190 -2.02 15.47 23.47
N ARG A 191 -2.29 16.73 23.11
CA ARG A 191 -2.60 17.19 21.73
C ARG A 191 -1.44 17.94 21.07
N LEU A 192 -0.23 17.87 21.62
CA LEU A 192 0.95 18.52 21.06
C LEU A 192 1.71 17.60 20.09
N GLU A 193 0.98 16.95 19.15
CA GLU A 193 1.61 16.18 18.08
C GLU A 193 2.61 17.03 17.26
N GLY A 194 3.75 16.45 16.90
CA GLY A 194 4.84 17.14 16.20
C GLY A 194 5.76 17.98 17.10
N VAL A 195 5.42 18.18 18.38
CA VAL A 195 6.31 18.78 19.39
C VAL A 195 6.78 17.75 20.40
N ILE A 196 5.85 17.00 21.00
CA ILE A 196 6.12 15.86 21.87
C ILE A 196 6.05 14.59 21.02
N ASP A 197 7.06 13.72 21.12
CA ASP A 197 7.15 12.50 20.30
C ASP A 197 6.54 11.27 21.00
N LEU A 198 6.53 11.26 22.34
CA LEU A 198 6.00 10.16 23.14
C LEU A 198 5.45 10.66 24.48
N LEU A 199 4.31 10.11 24.91
CA LEU A 199 3.75 10.28 26.24
C LEU A 199 3.84 8.98 27.05
N ILE A 200 4.21 9.11 28.32
CA ILE A 200 4.25 8.00 29.29
C ILE A 200 3.47 8.42 30.54
N PRO A 201 2.20 7.99 30.70
CA PRO A 201 1.47 8.17 31.94
C PRO A 201 2.01 7.22 33.02
N ARG A 202 2.14 7.69 34.27
CA ARG A 202 2.63 6.97 35.45
C ARG A 202 1.75 7.28 36.67
N GLY A 203 0.62 6.58 36.79
CA GLY A 203 -0.34 6.83 37.85
C GLY A 203 -1.42 5.74 37.93
N GLY A 204 -2.54 6.04 38.57
CA GLY A 204 -3.66 5.11 38.61
C GLY A 204 -4.39 4.99 37.26
N HIS A 205 -5.31 4.04 37.17
CA HIS A 205 -6.11 3.79 35.97
C HIS A 205 -6.78 5.04 35.40
N GLY A 206 -7.40 5.86 36.26
CA GLY A 206 -8.10 7.07 35.84
C GLY A 206 -7.19 8.06 35.10
N LEU A 207 -5.93 8.20 35.52
CA LEU A 207 -4.95 9.05 34.83
C LEU A 207 -4.64 8.52 33.44
N ILE A 208 -4.38 7.22 33.34
CA ILE A 208 -4.02 6.54 32.10
C ILE A 208 -5.18 6.67 31.10
N GLN A 209 -6.41 6.44 31.56
CA GLN A 209 -7.61 6.59 30.75
C GLN A 209 -7.79 8.04 30.28
N THR A 210 -7.61 9.03 31.16
CA THR A 210 -7.67 10.45 30.79
C THR A 210 -6.66 10.81 29.69
N VAL A 211 -5.44 10.27 29.77
CA VAL A 211 -4.42 10.49 28.74
C VAL A 211 -4.84 9.83 27.43
N LEU A 212 -5.32 8.59 27.46
CA LEU A 212 -5.78 7.87 26.26
C LEU A 212 -6.95 8.55 25.56
N GLU A 213 -7.90 9.12 26.32
CA GLU A 213 -9.06 9.81 25.77
C GLU A 213 -8.71 11.11 25.01
N HIS A 214 -7.55 11.73 25.33
CA HIS A 214 -7.14 13.00 24.75
C HIS A 214 -5.90 12.94 23.86
N ALA A 215 -5.14 11.84 23.91
CA ALA A 215 -3.88 11.70 23.23
C ALA A 215 -4.02 11.68 21.70
N ARG A 216 -3.29 12.58 21.06
CA ARG A 216 -2.93 12.52 19.64
C ARG A 216 -1.45 12.21 19.46
N VAL A 217 -0.63 12.55 20.46
CA VAL A 217 0.75 12.09 20.60
C VAL A 217 0.75 10.59 20.92
N PRO A 218 1.68 9.78 20.36
CA PRO A 218 1.82 8.37 20.73
C PRO A 218 1.97 8.17 22.24
N VAL A 219 1.28 7.18 22.79
CA VAL A 219 1.32 6.85 24.22
C VAL A 219 1.87 5.45 24.40
N ILE A 220 2.85 5.29 25.29
CA ILE A 220 3.22 3.98 25.84
C ILE A 220 2.78 3.98 27.29
N LYS A 221 1.95 3.00 27.64
CA LYS A 221 1.34 2.89 28.97
C LYS A 221 1.73 1.59 29.63
N HIS A 222 1.85 1.66 30.94
CA HIS A 222 1.55 0.50 31.77
C HIS A 222 0.04 0.37 31.81
N SER A 223 -0.50 -0.78 31.39
CA SER A 223 -1.92 -1.05 31.56
C SER A 223 -2.15 -1.74 32.91
N HIS A 224 -3.39 -2.13 33.17
CA HIS A 224 -3.79 -2.92 34.32
C HIS A 224 -2.94 -4.19 34.47
N GLY A 225 -2.77 -4.65 35.71
CA GLY A 225 -1.95 -5.79 36.08
C GLY A 225 -2.70 -7.09 36.36
N VAL A 226 -3.64 -7.50 35.51
CA VAL A 226 -4.38 -8.77 35.68
C VAL A 226 -3.51 -9.95 35.24
N CYS A 227 -2.58 -10.33 36.12
CA CYS A 227 -1.58 -11.37 35.89
C CYS A 227 -2.07 -12.75 36.36
N HIS A 228 -1.71 -13.81 35.65
CA HIS A 228 -2.15 -15.17 35.95
C HIS A 228 -1.00 -16.12 36.28
N VAL A 229 -1.29 -17.11 37.11
CA VAL A 229 -0.47 -18.33 37.26
C VAL A 229 -1.33 -19.53 36.92
N PHE A 230 -0.97 -20.27 35.87
CA PHE A 230 -1.60 -21.52 35.47
C PHE A 230 -0.82 -22.72 36.03
N VAL A 231 -1.48 -23.53 36.86
CA VAL A 231 -0.91 -24.76 37.42
C VAL A 231 -1.50 -25.96 36.68
N HIS A 232 -0.66 -26.60 35.86
CA HIS A 232 -1.02 -27.80 35.10
C HIS A 232 -1.00 -29.05 35.98
N GLN A 233 -1.72 -30.11 35.59
CA GLN A 233 -1.78 -31.37 36.34
C GLN A 233 -0.39 -32.02 36.60
N ALA A 234 0.58 -31.77 35.73
CA ALA A 234 1.95 -32.30 35.85
C ALA A 234 2.89 -31.40 36.67
N ALA A 235 2.38 -30.38 37.36
CA ALA A 235 3.18 -29.50 38.21
C ALA A 235 3.73 -30.22 39.44
N ASP A 236 4.98 -29.92 39.81
CA ASP A 236 5.47 -30.26 41.15
C ASP A 236 4.71 -29.44 42.19
N PRO A 237 4.04 -30.07 43.19
CA PRO A 237 3.21 -29.34 44.13
C PRO A 237 3.96 -28.33 45.01
N ALA A 238 5.22 -28.60 45.37
CA ALA A 238 6.00 -27.69 46.21
C ALA A 238 6.45 -26.45 45.42
N MET A 239 6.88 -26.65 44.17
CA MET A 239 7.22 -25.56 43.26
C MET A 239 6.00 -24.70 42.93
N ALA A 240 4.84 -25.32 42.65
CA ALA A 240 3.60 -24.59 42.40
C ALA A 240 3.20 -23.71 43.59
N GLU A 241 3.27 -24.24 44.81
CA GLU A 241 3.00 -23.48 46.04
C GLU A 241 3.96 -22.28 46.19
N ALA A 242 5.26 -22.51 46.04
CA ALA A 242 6.28 -21.47 46.18
C ALA A 242 6.07 -20.34 45.16
N ILE A 243 5.82 -20.68 43.89
CA ILE A 243 5.61 -19.72 42.80
C ILE A 243 4.32 -18.94 43.03
N VAL A 244 3.19 -19.61 43.28
CA VAL A 244 1.88 -18.96 43.47
C VAL A 244 1.90 -18.00 44.65
N VAL A 245 2.45 -18.44 45.79
CA VAL A 245 2.57 -17.61 47.00
C VAL A 245 3.49 -16.42 46.73
N ASN A 246 4.64 -16.62 46.08
CA ASN A 246 5.54 -15.52 45.76
C ASN A 246 4.89 -14.49 44.82
N SER A 247 4.24 -14.99 43.75
CA SER A 247 3.57 -14.15 42.75
C SER A 247 2.50 -13.25 43.36
N LYS A 248 1.79 -13.69 44.42
CA LYS A 248 0.77 -12.86 45.08
C LYS A 248 1.28 -12.07 46.28
N CYS A 249 2.06 -12.70 47.16
CA CYS A 249 2.28 -12.19 48.52
C CYS A 249 3.54 -11.33 48.67
N GLN A 250 4.49 -11.36 47.72
CA GLN A 250 5.75 -10.62 47.88
C GLN A 250 5.52 -9.11 47.90
N ARG A 251 4.79 -8.58 46.92
CA ARG A 251 4.39 -7.17 46.80
C ARG A 251 2.99 -7.09 46.18
N PRO A 252 1.91 -7.24 46.97
CA PRO A 252 0.55 -7.34 46.42
C PRO A 252 0.06 -6.05 45.74
N ALA A 253 0.65 -4.90 46.05
CA ALA A 253 0.23 -3.58 45.53
C ALA A 253 0.93 -3.16 44.23
N THR A 254 1.54 -4.09 43.50
CA THR A 254 2.25 -3.84 42.22
C THR A 254 1.60 -4.62 41.08
N CYS A 255 1.61 -4.06 39.88
CA CYS A 255 0.89 -4.55 38.69
C CYS A 255 1.33 -5.94 38.16
N ASN A 256 2.48 -6.47 38.56
CA ASN A 256 2.92 -7.81 38.17
C ASN A 256 2.59 -8.90 39.23
N ALA A 257 1.84 -8.53 40.29
CA ALA A 257 1.33 -9.49 41.26
C ALA A 257 0.25 -10.35 40.61
N ALA A 258 0.26 -11.66 40.86
CA ALA A 258 -0.75 -12.54 40.27
C ALA A 258 -2.13 -12.28 40.88
N GLU A 259 -3.11 -11.95 40.05
CA GLU A 259 -4.49 -11.67 40.48
C GLU A 259 -5.41 -12.88 40.31
N THR A 260 -5.06 -13.80 39.40
CA THR A 260 -5.85 -15.01 39.13
C THR A 260 -4.98 -16.27 39.09
N LEU A 261 -5.41 -17.31 39.81
CA LEU A 261 -4.85 -18.65 39.79
C LEU A 261 -5.72 -19.53 38.90
N LEU A 262 -5.14 -20.04 37.81
CA LEU A 262 -5.78 -21.03 36.95
C LEU A 262 -5.25 -22.41 37.32
N VAL A 263 -6.14 -23.41 37.46
CA VAL A 263 -5.73 -24.79 37.75
C VAL A 263 -6.36 -25.73 36.74
N ASP A 264 -5.56 -26.63 36.19
CA ASP A 264 -6.02 -27.64 35.26
C ASP A 264 -7.02 -28.60 35.93
N ARG A 265 -8.18 -28.79 35.31
CA ARG A 265 -9.26 -29.65 35.79
C ARG A 265 -8.77 -31.06 36.13
N ALA A 266 -7.85 -31.61 35.35
CA ALA A 266 -7.36 -32.97 35.56
C ALA A 266 -6.53 -33.14 36.86
N GLY A 267 -5.96 -32.05 37.38
CA GLY A 267 -5.17 -32.05 38.62
C GLY A 267 -5.80 -31.29 39.79
N ALA A 268 -6.95 -30.64 39.58
CA ALA A 268 -7.47 -29.61 40.49
C ALA A 268 -7.73 -30.13 41.91
N GLU A 269 -8.44 -31.27 42.06
CA GLU A 269 -8.79 -31.84 43.38
C GLU A 269 -7.56 -32.26 44.20
N LYS A 270 -6.43 -32.54 43.54
CA LYS A 270 -5.19 -32.95 44.20
C LYS A 270 -4.35 -31.76 44.65
N ILE A 271 -4.23 -30.73 43.81
CA ILE A 271 -3.28 -29.63 44.03
C ILE A 271 -3.93 -28.40 44.67
N LEU A 272 -5.20 -28.13 44.35
CA LEU A 272 -5.87 -26.88 44.75
C LEU A 272 -6.04 -26.75 46.28
N PRO A 273 -6.43 -27.79 47.06
CA PRO A 273 -6.54 -27.67 48.50
C PRO A 273 -5.25 -27.20 49.18
N ARG A 274 -4.10 -27.69 48.70
CA ARG A 274 -2.77 -27.30 49.17
C ARG A 274 -2.47 -25.83 48.90
N LEU A 275 -2.73 -25.36 47.68
CA LEU A 275 -2.50 -23.97 47.28
C LEU A 275 -3.40 -23.00 48.05
N VAL A 276 -4.68 -23.36 48.24
CA VAL A 276 -5.65 -22.58 49.01
C VAL A 276 -5.21 -22.45 50.46
N GLN A 277 -4.78 -23.53 51.10
CA GLN A 277 -4.27 -23.49 52.47
C GLN A 277 -3.02 -22.59 52.59
N ALA A 278 -2.08 -22.70 51.65
CA ALA A 278 -0.86 -21.90 51.65
C ALA A 278 -1.17 -20.40 51.50
N LEU A 279 -2.05 -20.01 50.57
CA LEU A 279 -2.47 -18.63 50.36
C LEU A 279 -3.23 -18.06 51.59
N LYS A 280 -4.15 -18.83 52.16
CA LYS A 280 -4.87 -18.42 53.39
C LYS A 280 -3.95 -18.24 54.58
N SER A 281 -2.92 -19.08 54.72
CA SER A 281 -1.92 -18.94 55.79
C SER A 281 -1.14 -17.61 55.70
N LYS A 282 -1.09 -16.98 54.52
CA LYS A 282 -0.50 -15.67 54.27
C LYS A 282 -1.53 -14.52 54.34
N GLY A 283 -2.78 -14.82 54.69
CA GLY A 283 -3.85 -13.83 54.82
C GLY A 283 -4.51 -13.44 53.49
N VAL A 284 -4.34 -14.21 52.42
CA VAL A 284 -4.95 -13.92 51.12
C VAL A 284 -6.44 -14.27 51.14
N LYS A 285 -7.28 -13.31 50.74
CA LYS A 285 -8.71 -13.51 50.48
C LYS A 285 -8.90 -14.17 49.12
N LEU A 286 -9.57 -15.31 49.09
CA LEU A 286 -9.70 -16.11 47.88
C LEU A 286 -11.13 -16.05 47.33
N TYR A 287 -11.22 -15.79 46.05
CA TYR A 287 -12.46 -15.78 45.29
C TYR A 287 -12.45 -16.91 44.27
N GLY A 288 -13.58 -17.56 44.00
CA GLY A 288 -13.63 -18.66 43.04
C GLY A 288 -15.04 -19.09 42.69
N ASP A 289 -15.18 -19.71 41.52
CA ASP A 289 -16.44 -20.26 41.04
C ASP A 289 -16.80 -21.59 41.74
N GLU A 290 -17.90 -22.22 41.31
CA GLU A 290 -18.34 -23.49 41.88
C GLU A 290 -17.34 -24.63 41.62
N ALA A 291 -16.65 -24.62 40.49
CA ALA A 291 -15.66 -25.64 40.14
C ALA A 291 -14.41 -25.51 41.03
N ALA A 292 -13.93 -24.28 41.27
CA ALA A 292 -12.86 -23.99 42.20
C ALA A 292 -13.26 -24.34 43.65
N SER A 293 -14.48 -24.01 44.08
CA SER A 293 -14.98 -24.36 45.41
C SER A 293 -15.02 -25.88 45.63
N ARG A 294 -15.50 -26.63 44.63
CA ARG A 294 -15.54 -28.10 44.68
C ARG A 294 -14.13 -28.68 44.79
N ALA A 295 -13.21 -28.24 43.93
CA ALA A 295 -11.84 -28.76 43.90
C ALA A 295 -11.01 -28.33 45.12
N ALA A 296 -11.31 -27.18 45.73
CA ALA A 296 -10.66 -26.72 46.96
C ALA A 296 -11.15 -27.47 48.22
N GLY A 297 -12.32 -28.10 48.16
CA GLY A 297 -12.94 -28.75 49.33
C GLY A 297 -13.62 -27.77 50.30
N GLU A 298 -13.80 -26.50 49.90
CA GLU A 298 -14.48 -25.48 50.70
C GLU A 298 -15.16 -24.42 49.82
N LYS A 299 -16.18 -23.74 50.36
CA LYS A 299 -16.95 -22.74 49.62
C LYS A 299 -16.15 -21.43 49.51
N LEU A 300 -15.79 -21.04 48.28
CA LEU A 300 -15.21 -19.73 47.97
C LEU A 300 -16.30 -18.73 47.58
N VAL A 301 -16.01 -17.43 47.74
CA VAL A 301 -16.91 -16.36 47.28
C VAL A 301 -16.65 -16.13 45.79
N PRO A 302 -17.67 -16.05 44.92
CA PRO A 302 -17.46 -15.73 43.51
C PRO A 302 -16.70 -14.39 43.34
N PRO A 303 -15.78 -14.27 42.36
CA PRO A 303 -15.09 -13.01 42.11
C PRO A 303 -16.09 -11.95 41.61
N PRO A 304 -15.87 -10.65 41.89
CA PRO A 304 -16.70 -9.57 41.34
C PRO A 304 -16.68 -9.58 39.81
N ASN A 305 -15.47 -9.75 39.25
CA ASN A 305 -15.23 -9.98 37.83
C ASN A 305 -13.83 -10.64 37.64
N TRP A 306 -13.60 -11.33 36.53
CA TRP A 306 -12.31 -11.99 36.26
C TRP A 306 -11.18 -11.01 35.92
N GLU A 307 -11.51 -9.83 35.39
CA GLU A 307 -10.59 -8.74 35.06
C GLU A 307 -10.26 -7.84 36.28
N THR A 308 -10.61 -8.26 37.50
CA THR A 308 -10.39 -7.45 38.71
C THR A 308 -8.91 -7.45 39.10
N GLU A 309 -8.27 -6.28 39.04
CA GLU A 309 -6.97 -6.05 39.68
C GLU A 309 -7.20 -5.62 41.13
N TYR A 310 -6.78 -6.46 42.09
CA TYR A 310 -7.07 -6.24 43.51
C TYR A 310 -6.06 -5.30 44.17
N LEU A 311 -4.78 -5.37 43.77
CA LEU A 311 -3.67 -4.60 44.37
C LEU A 311 -3.52 -4.77 45.89
N ASP A 312 -4.09 -5.83 46.46
CA ASP A 312 -4.01 -6.19 47.87
C ASP A 312 -3.86 -7.72 48.04
N LEU A 313 -3.97 -8.24 49.27
CA LEU A 313 -3.93 -9.69 49.51
C LEU A 313 -5.27 -10.36 49.16
N SER A 314 -5.67 -10.29 47.90
CA SER A 314 -6.83 -10.97 47.32
C SER A 314 -6.48 -11.66 46.01
N MET A 315 -7.10 -12.80 45.69
CA MET A 315 -6.81 -13.55 44.46
C MET A 315 -8.02 -14.36 43.99
N SER A 316 -8.30 -14.34 42.69
CA SER A 316 -9.32 -15.17 42.04
C SER A 316 -8.77 -16.56 41.71
N ILE A 317 -9.62 -17.58 41.71
CA ILE A 317 -9.26 -18.97 41.38
C ILE A 317 -10.28 -19.52 40.38
N ARG A 318 -9.79 -20.11 39.29
CA ARG A 318 -10.62 -20.78 38.29
C ARG A 318 -10.04 -22.14 37.90
N VAL A 319 -10.93 -23.11 37.69
CA VAL A 319 -10.56 -24.41 37.11
C VAL A 319 -10.81 -24.38 35.61
N VAL A 320 -9.79 -24.73 34.82
CA VAL A 320 -9.80 -24.66 33.34
C VAL A 320 -9.44 -26.00 32.71
N ASP A 321 -9.85 -26.20 31.46
CA ASP A 321 -9.61 -27.44 30.72
C ASP A 321 -8.25 -27.42 30.01
N GLY A 322 -7.22 -27.90 30.71
CA GLY A 322 -5.85 -27.98 30.20
C GLY A 322 -5.25 -26.62 29.80
N VAL A 323 -4.18 -26.67 29.02
CA VAL A 323 -3.45 -25.46 28.59
C VAL A 323 -4.29 -24.60 27.64
N LYS A 324 -5.12 -25.21 26.79
CA LYS A 324 -6.00 -24.48 25.87
C LYS A 324 -7.02 -23.64 26.62
N GLY A 325 -7.68 -24.21 27.64
CA GLY A 325 -8.62 -23.45 28.47
C GLY A 325 -7.94 -22.34 29.28
N ALA A 326 -6.67 -22.53 29.66
CA ALA A 326 -5.88 -21.47 30.28
C ALA A 326 -5.63 -20.32 29.30
N LEU A 327 -5.17 -20.60 28.08
CA LEU A 327 -4.92 -19.60 27.04
C LEU A 327 -6.19 -18.83 26.64
N GLU A 328 -7.32 -19.53 26.50
CA GLU A 328 -8.62 -18.90 26.24
C GLU A 328 -9.03 -17.94 27.37
N HIS A 329 -8.74 -18.28 28.62
CA HIS A 329 -9.00 -17.39 29.76
C HIS A 329 -8.09 -16.15 29.75
N LEU A 330 -6.80 -16.32 29.44
CA LEU A 330 -5.86 -15.19 29.33
C LEU A 330 -6.30 -14.20 28.26
N GLU A 331 -6.71 -14.69 27.09
CA GLU A 331 -7.14 -13.83 25.99
C GLU A 331 -8.43 -13.06 26.34
N GLN A 332 -9.34 -13.68 27.08
CA GLN A 332 -10.62 -13.06 27.45
C GLN A 332 -10.49 -12.06 28.61
N HIS A 333 -9.63 -12.35 29.60
CA HIS A 333 -9.65 -11.66 30.88
C HIS A 333 -8.29 -11.11 31.35
N GLY A 334 -7.20 -11.49 30.67
CA GLY A 334 -5.86 -11.01 30.98
C GLY A 334 -5.61 -9.59 30.49
N SER A 335 -4.66 -8.92 31.14
CA SER A 335 -4.20 -7.60 30.71
C SER A 335 -2.96 -7.66 29.81
N HIS A 336 -2.56 -8.87 29.41
CA HIS A 336 -1.34 -9.13 28.63
C HIS A 336 -0.06 -8.62 29.30
N HIS A 337 -0.02 -8.58 30.64
CA HIS A 337 1.12 -8.10 31.42
C HIS A 337 2.13 -9.23 31.70
N SER A 338 1.84 -10.09 32.69
CA SER A 338 2.73 -11.18 33.11
C SER A 338 1.95 -12.44 33.42
N ASP A 339 2.22 -13.53 32.71
CA ASP A 339 1.50 -14.79 32.92
C ASP A 339 2.48 -15.96 33.00
N ALA A 340 2.23 -16.89 33.92
CA ALA A 340 3.13 -17.99 34.21
C ALA A 340 2.43 -19.34 34.09
N ILE A 341 3.12 -20.35 33.56
CA ILE A 341 2.75 -21.76 33.67
C ILE A 341 3.67 -22.49 34.64
N VAL A 342 3.09 -23.33 35.50
CA VAL A 342 3.81 -24.28 36.33
C VAL A 342 3.50 -25.69 35.85
N THR A 343 4.50 -26.41 35.34
CA THR A 343 4.37 -27.76 34.81
C THR A 343 5.73 -28.47 34.73
N GLY A 344 5.75 -29.79 34.96
CA GLY A 344 6.87 -30.66 34.62
C GLY A 344 6.86 -31.13 33.15
N ASP A 345 5.78 -30.91 32.42
CA ASP A 345 5.66 -31.28 31.01
C ASP A 345 6.18 -30.17 30.09
N ARG A 346 7.28 -30.47 29.38
CA ARG A 346 7.96 -29.54 28.49
C ARG A 346 7.14 -29.20 27.23
N ALA A 347 6.36 -30.14 26.70
CA ALA A 347 5.54 -29.90 25.52
C ALA A 347 4.42 -28.90 25.84
N VAL A 348 3.76 -29.10 26.98
CA VAL A 348 2.71 -28.20 27.48
C VAL A 348 3.28 -26.81 27.81
N ALA A 349 4.47 -26.75 28.43
CA ALA A 349 5.15 -25.48 28.67
C ALA A 349 5.44 -24.72 27.36
N ALA A 350 5.94 -25.42 26.34
CA ALA A 350 6.23 -24.81 25.04
C ALA A 350 4.96 -24.33 24.32
N GLU A 351 3.85 -25.05 24.46
CA GLU A 351 2.54 -24.63 23.94
C GLU A 351 2.06 -23.35 24.63
N PHE A 352 2.09 -23.28 25.96
CA PHE A 352 1.70 -22.10 26.72
C PHE A 352 2.58 -20.88 26.41
N LEU A 353 3.92 -21.05 26.40
CA LEU A 353 4.86 -19.97 26.11
C LEU A 353 4.67 -19.38 24.71
N ARG A 354 4.20 -20.18 23.75
CA ARG A 354 3.90 -19.73 22.38
C ARG A 354 2.51 -19.11 22.26
N GLY A 355 1.54 -19.63 23.01
CA GLY A 355 0.14 -19.24 22.90
C GLY A 355 -0.23 -18.03 23.74
N ALA A 356 0.43 -17.79 24.87
CA ALA A 356 0.13 -16.67 25.75
C ALA A 356 0.70 -15.37 25.17
N ASP A 357 -0.16 -14.44 24.78
CA ASP A 357 0.24 -13.17 24.19
C ASP A 357 0.39 -12.07 25.27
N SER A 358 1.31 -12.27 26.20
CA SER A 358 1.60 -11.33 27.30
C SER A 358 3.00 -10.72 27.16
N ALA A 359 3.23 -9.59 27.83
CA ALA A 359 4.49 -8.89 27.76
C ALA A 359 5.65 -9.70 28.34
N ALA A 360 5.39 -10.51 29.38
CA ALA A 360 6.30 -11.53 29.86
C ALA A 360 5.55 -12.84 30.13
N VAL A 361 6.05 -13.95 29.58
CA VAL A 361 5.48 -15.29 29.80
C VAL A 361 6.52 -16.18 30.46
N TYR A 362 6.15 -16.83 31.55
CA TYR A 362 7.07 -17.59 32.40
C TYR A 362 6.74 -19.08 32.40
N TRP A 363 7.78 -19.90 32.42
CA TRP A 363 7.67 -21.33 32.76
C TRP A 363 8.40 -21.57 34.07
N ASN A 364 7.67 -22.08 35.07
CA ASN A 364 8.19 -22.41 36.40
C ASN A 364 8.92 -21.23 37.10
N ALA A 365 8.43 -20.01 36.90
CA ALA A 365 8.93 -18.81 37.58
C ALA A 365 7.77 -17.88 37.96
N SER A 366 8.01 -17.01 38.95
CA SER A 366 7.01 -16.05 39.43
C SER A 366 6.80 -14.90 38.45
N THR A 367 5.57 -14.39 38.35
CA THR A 367 5.25 -13.16 37.61
C THR A 367 5.95 -11.92 38.19
N ARG A 368 6.39 -11.99 39.45
CA ARG A 368 7.09 -10.90 40.14
C ARG A 368 8.46 -10.56 39.53
N PHE A 369 9.01 -11.44 38.70
CA PHE A 369 10.23 -11.18 37.95
C PHE A 369 10.03 -10.21 36.78
N THR A 370 8.81 -9.79 36.44
CA THR A 370 8.59 -8.72 35.44
C THR A 370 8.93 -7.37 36.05
N ASP A 371 10.23 -7.07 36.08
CA ASP A 371 10.83 -5.86 36.64
C ASP A 371 12.17 -5.63 35.92
N GLY A 372 12.47 -4.38 35.57
CA GLY A 372 13.67 -4.03 34.81
C GLY A 372 14.98 -4.39 35.51
N ALA A 373 15.03 -4.36 36.85
CA ALA A 373 16.24 -4.78 37.57
C ALA A 373 16.41 -6.31 37.49
N GLU A 374 15.33 -7.06 37.66
CA GLU A 374 15.34 -8.54 37.56
C GLU A 374 15.65 -9.01 36.12
N PHE A 375 15.26 -8.23 35.11
CA PHE A 375 15.58 -8.50 33.69
C PHE A 375 17.00 -8.05 33.28
N GLY A 376 17.76 -7.45 34.21
CA GLY A 376 19.13 -7.01 33.96
C GLY A 376 19.25 -5.67 33.23
N PHE A 377 18.16 -4.91 33.08
CA PHE A 377 18.17 -3.57 32.49
C PHE A 377 18.73 -2.53 33.46
N GLY A 378 18.74 -2.85 34.75
CA GLY A 378 19.31 -2.04 35.83
C GLY A 378 18.43 -0.86 36.25
N ALA A 379 17.68 -0.26 35.32
CA ALA A 379 16.64 0.72 35.58
C ALA A 379 15.50 0.59 34.57
N GLU A 380 14.29 0.99 34.96
CA GLU A 380 13.12 1.01 34.09
C GLU A 380 12.32 2.31 34.25
N ILE A 381 11.68 2.75 33.17
CA ILE A 381 10.71 3.84 33.24
C ILE A 381 9.30 3.33 33.59
N GLY A 382 9.01 2.07 33.26
CA GLY A 382 7.77 1.37 33.52
C GLY A 382 7.66 0.08 32.73
N ILE A 383 6.50 -0.57 32.78
CA ILE A 383 6.24 -1.84 32.10
C ILE A 383 5.16 -1.61 31.06
N SER A 384 5.46 -1.83 29.78
CA SER A 384 4.49 -1.69 28.69
C SER A 384 3.77 -3.00 28.43
N THR A 385 2.46 -2.95 28.24
CA THR A 385 1.68 -4.09 27.72
C THR A 385 1.36 -3.94 26.24
N ASP A 386 1.75 -2.82 25.62
CA ASP A 386 1.49 -2.56 24.20
C ASP A 386 2.37 -3.44 23.29
N LYS A 387 1.87 -3.80 22.11
CA LYS A 387 2.62 -4.64 21.15
C LYS A 387 3.62 -3.86 20.29
N ILE A 388 3.39 -2.55 20.14
CA ILE A 388 4.15 -1.70 19.22
C ILE A 388 5.22 -0.94 20.03
N HIS A 389 6.41 -0.79 19.44
CA HIS A 389 7.58 -0.10 20.00
C HIS A 389 8.27 -0.82 21.16
N ALA A 390 7.64 -0.85 22.34
CA ALA A 390 8.21 -1.44 23.55
C ALA A 390 7.17 -2.29 24.28
N ARG A 391 7.57 -3.48 24.73
CA ARG A 391 6.71 -4.43 25.44
C ARG A 391 7.50 -5.10 26.57
N GLY A 392 6.92 -5.13 27.77
CA GLY A 392 7.57 -5.57 29.00
C GLY A 392 8.25 -4.40 29.73
N PRO A 393 9.15 -4.68 30.68
CA PRO A 393 9.95 -3.65 31.34
C PRO A 393 10.65 -2.76 30.31
N MET A 394 10.56 -1.44 30.47
CA MET A 394 11.10 -0.47 29.54
C MET A 394 12.39 0.13 30.10
N GLY A 395 13.52 -0.38 29.62
CA GLY A 395 14.86 0.11 29.93
C GLY A 395 15.28 1.31 29.06
N LEU A 396 16.60 1.50 28.92
CA LEU A 396 17.14 2.59 28.11
C LEU A 396 16.88 2.39 26.61
N GLU A 397 16.92 1.15 26.12
CA GLU A 397 16.69 0.86 24.69
C GLU A 397 15.27 1.22 24.25
N GLU A 398 14.28 0.99 25.11
CA GLU A 398 12.87 1.28 24.84
C GLU A 398 12.56 2.78 24.78
N LEU A 399 13.50 3.64 25.20
CA LEU A 399 13.45 5.10 25.04
C LEU A 399 14.18 5.59 23.78
N THR A 400 14.52 4.68 22.88
CA THR A 400 15.15 4.99 21.58
C THR A 400 14.26 4.55 20.42
N SER A 401 14.39 5.24 19.29
CA SER A 401 13.92 4.79 17.99
C SER A 401 15.13 4.38 17.14
N TYR A 402 14.93 4.16 15.85
CA TYR A 402 16.02 3.91 14.91
C TYR A 402 15.88 4.77 13.65
N LYS A 403 17.01 4.99 12.99
CA LYS A 403 17.07 5.52 11.63
C LYS A 403 17.96 4.65 10.76
N TYR A 404 17.80 4.76 9.45
CA TYR A 404 18.74 4.19 8.50
C TYR A 404 19.78 5.24 8.12
N VAL A 405 21.05 4.89 8.30
CA VAL A 405 22.19 5.63 7.76
C VAL A 405 22.68 4.85 6.55
N VAL A 406 22.68 5.52 5.39
CA VAL A 406 23.04 4.92 4.11
C VAL A 406 24.29 5.63 3.60
N THR A 407 25.39 4.89 3.50
CA THR A 407 26.66 5.38 2.95
C THR A 407 26.75 4.97 1.49
N GLY A 408 26.63 5.97 0.61
CA GLY A 408 26.80 5.84 -0.82
C GLY A 408 28.09 6.51 -1.30
N HIS A 409 28.54 6.11 -2.48
CA HIS A 409 29.69 6.63 -3.22
C HIS A 409 29.23 7.21 -4.57
N GLY A 410 27.95 7.65 -4.63
CA GLY A 410 27.29 8.09 -5.86
C GLY A 410 26.27 7.11 -6.43
N GLN A 411 25.89 6.05 -5.71
CA GLN A 411 24.79 5.18 -6.13
C GLN A 411 23.50 5.99 -6.23
N VAL A 412 22.98 6.08 -7.44
CA VAL A 412 21.64 6.57 -7.71
C VAL A 412 20.69 5.38 -7.68
N SER A 413 19.47 5.57 -7.17
CA SER A 413 18.37 4.72 -7.64
C SER A 413 18.36 4.91 -9.14
N SER A 414 18.48 3.83 -9.92
CA SER A 414 18.26 3.97 -11.35
C SER A 414 16.87 4.60 -11.50
N PHE A 415 16.79 5.82 -12.01
CA PHE A 415 15.70 6.12 -12.93
C PHE A 415 15.66 4.93 -13.88
N PRO A 416 14.50 4.30 -14.14
CA PRO A 416 14.44 3.15 -15.03
C PRO A 416 15.37 3.43 -16.20
N ALA A 417 16.38 2.57 -16.37
CA ALA A 417 17.52 2.87 -17.21
C ALA A 417 17.02 3.13 -18.63
N HIS A 418 16.80 4.38 -18.98
CA HIS A 418 16.39 4.84 -20.31
C HIS A 418 17.47 5.81 -20.76
N GLY A 419 18.67 5.25 -20.90
CA GLY A 419 19.88 5.90 -21.41
C GLY A 419 20.57 5.08 -22.49
N SER A 420 19.90 4.07 -23.05
CA SER A 420 20.10 3.76 -24.46
C SER A 420 19.06 4.61 -25.18
N GLY A 421 19.47 5.60 -25.97
CA GLY A 421 18.54 6.31 -26.85
C GLY A 421 17.71 5.33 -27.69
N LEU A 422 16.68 5.79 -28.38
CA LEU A 422 15.80 4.92 -29.18
C LEU A 422 16.61 4.02 -30.15
N GLN A 423 16.83 2.76 -29.75
CA GLN A 423 17.57 1.72 -30.49
C GLN A 423 16.69 0.53 -30.89
N GLY A 424 15.38 0.63 -30.69
CA GLY A 424 14.40 -0.40 -31.04
C GLY A 424 13.78 -0.22 -32.44
N PRO A 425 13.07 -1.24 -32.95
CA PRO A 425 12.29 -1.13 -34.18
C PRO A 425 11.22 -0.02 -34.09
N ARG A 426 10.68 0.39 -35.24
CA ARG A 426 9.53 1.30 -35.29
C ARG A 426 8.31 0.66 -34.63
N ILE A 427 7.40 1.52 -34.20
CA ILE A 427 6.15 1.06 -33.58
C ILE A 427 5.22 0.55 -34.67
N GLU A 428 4.70 -0.65 -34.48
CA GLU A 428 3.81 -1.34 -35.40
C GLU A 428 2.42 -1.53 -34.77
N VAL A 429 1.38 -1.50 -35.60
CA VAL A 429 0.02 -1.85 -35.21
C VAL A 429 -0.15 -3.37 -35.35
N ARG A 430 -0.59 -4.04 -34.27
CA ARG A 430 -1.01 -5.44 -34.31
C ARG A 430 -2.35 -5.57 -33.59
N GLY A 431 -3.41 -5.72 -34.38
CA GLY A 431 -4.78 -5.65 -33.87
C GLY A 431 -5.03 -4.34 -33.12
N LYS A 432 -5.60 -4.44 -31.92
CA LYS A 432 -5.97 -3.29 -31.08
C LYS A 432 -4.80 -2.64 -30.32
N PHE A 433 -3.58 -3.13 -30.48
CA PHE A 433 -2.44 -2.65 -29.69
C PHE A 433 -1.27 -2.22 -30.58
N LEU A 434 -0.37 -1.45 -29.98
CA LEU A 434 0.89 -1.02 -30.58
C LEU A 434 2.02 -1.89 -30.04
N PHE A 435 3.05 -2.14 -30.85
CA PHE A 435 4.17 -2.99 -30.48
C PHE A 435 5.51 -2.37 -30.88
N SER A 436 6.52 -2.55 -30.05
CA SER A 436 7.93 -2.31 -30.39
C SER A 436 8.66 -3.66 -30.42
N GLY A 437 8.78 -4.23 -31.61
CA GLY A 437 9.22 -5.61 -31.78
C GLY A 437 8.19 -6.57 -31.19
N GLU A 438 8.59 -7.38 -30.22
CA GLU A 438 7.69 -8.34 -29.56
C GLU A 438 7.02 -7.78 -28.30
N ASN A 439 7.40 -6.58 -27.84
CA ASN A 439 6.83 -6.01 -26.62
C ASN A 439 5.68 -5.08 -26.96
N LYS A 440 4.58 -5.19 -26.21
CA LYS A 440 3.45 -4.26 -26.28
C LYS A 440 3.93 -2.85 -25.88
N PHE A 441 3.55 -1.85 -26.67
CA PHE A 441 3.90 -0.45 -26.49
C PHE A 441 2.63 0.31 -26.09
N PHE A 442 2.53 0.67 -24.81
CA PHE A 442 1.48 1.54 -24.33
C PHE A 442 1.87 3.00 -24.56
N LEU A 443 1.09 3.73 -25.36
CA LEU A 443 1.32 5.14 -25.64
C LEU A 443 0.98 5.95 -24.38
N GLN A 444 2.00 6.49 -23.72
CA GLN A 444 1.88 7.28 -22.50
C GLN A 444 2.43 8.67 -22.76
N GLY A 445 1.55 9.52 -23.28
CA GLY A 445 1.92 10.81 -23.81
C GLY A 445 1.64 11.99 -22.88
N VAL A 446 2.36 13.08 -23.12
CA VAL A 446 2.03 14.42 -22.64
C VAL A 446 2.10 15.41 -23.79
N THR A 447 1.25 16.43 -23.78
CA THR A 447 1.36 17.54 -24.73
C THR A 447 2.49 18.49 -24.33
N TYR A 448 3.29 18.93 -25.30
CA TYR A 448 4.47 19.75 -25.08
C TYR A 448 4.48 20.96 -26.01
N GLY A 449 4.37 22.14 -25.40
CA GLY A 449 4.18 23.39 -26.14
C GLY A 449 2.78 23.51 -26.76
N PRO A 450 2.45 24.68 -27.32
CA PRO A 450 3.40 25.70 -27.75
C PRO A 450 3.86 26.63 -26.61
N PHE A 451 5.10 27.10 -26.70
CA PHE A 451 5.69 28.10 -25.82
C PHE A 451 6.03 29.40 -26.58
N ARG A 452 6.16 30.50 -25.85
CA ARG A 452 6.55 31.80 -26.42
C ARG A 452 7.99 31.78 -26.96
N ASP A 453 8.87 31.05 -26.30
CA ASP A 453 10.29 30.98 -26.64
C ASP A 453 10.52 30.11 -27.88
N GLY A 454 11.31 30.61 -28.83
CA GLY A 454 11.71 29.90 -30.04
C GLY A 454 10.71 30.05 -31.20
N ASP A 455 11.24 30.12 -32.43
CA ASP A 455 10.42 30.24 -33.65
C ASP A 455 9.57 28.98 -33.92
N ASP A 456 9.95 27.85 -33.31
CA ASP A 456 9.26 26.55 -33.39
C ASP A 456 8.22 26.35 -32.27
N HIS A 457 8.14 27.29 -31.32
CA HIS A 457 7.30 27.21 -30.13
C HIS A 457 7.56 25.99 -29.22
N LEU A 458 8.76 25.42 -29.27
CA LEU A 458 9.16 24.26 -28.46
C LEU A 458 10.17 24.61 -27.34
N GLY A 459 10.45 25.91 -27.17
CA GLY A 459 11.40 26.41 -26.19
C GLY A 459 12.85 26.25 -26.63
N THR A 460 13.80 26.59 -25.74
CA THR A 460 15.22 26.46 -26.04
C THR A 460 15.70 25.01 -25.92
N PRO A 461 16.80 24.61 -26.61
CA PRO A 461 17.37 23.27 -26.48
C PRO A 461 17.73 22.85 -25.06
N GLU A 462 18.13 23.79 -24.19
CA GLU A 462 18.44 23.52 -22.79
C GLU A 462 17.17 23.26 -21.97
N LYS A 463 16.11 24.03 -22.23
CA LYS A 463 14.81 23.88 -21.58
C LYS A 463 14.16 22.56 -21.97
N ALA A 464 14.16 22.23 -23.27
CA ALA A 464 13.67 20.95 -23.78
C ALA A 464 14.43 19.77 -23.19
N ARG A 465 15.78 19.81 -23.14
CA ARG A 465 16.58 18.75 -22.50
C ARG A 465 16.20 18.53 -21.04
N ARG A 466 16.02 19.61 -20.26
CA ARG A 466 15.60 19.51 -18.85
C ARG A 466 14.20 18.90 -18.74
N ASP A 467 13.28 19.36 -19.57
CA ASP A 467 11.89 18.88 -19.56
C ASP A 467 11.82 17.40 -19.95
N PHE A 468 12.53 16.97 -20.99
CA PHE A 468 12.57 15.57 -21.44
C PHE A 468 13.12 14.64 -20.37
N GLY A 469 14.15 15.08 -19.62
CA GLY A 469 14.64 14.34 -18.47
C GLY A 469 13.56 14.10 -17.41
N LEU A 470 12.72 15.10 -17.14
CA LEU A 470 11.61 14.97 -16.19
C LEU A 470 10.44 14.15 -16.74
N VAL A 471 10.13 14.28 -18.04
CA VAL A 471 9.09 13.51 -18.74
C VAL A 471 9.45 12.02 -18.70
N ALA A 472 10.66 11.67 -19.14
CA ALA A 472 11.17 10.31 -19.14
C ALA A 472 11.29 9.74 -17.72
N ALA A 473 11.72 10.56 -16.74
CA ALA A 473 11.79 10.13 -15.33
C ALA A 473 10.42 9.80 -14.73
N ALA A 474 9.34 10.39 -15.23
CA ALA A 474 7.98 10.03 -14.86
C ALA A 474 7.43 8.83 -15.66
N GLY A 475 8.21 8.21 -16.54
CA GLY A 475 7.78 7.04 -17.31
C GLY A 475 6.88 7.35 -18.51
N PHE A 476 6.71 8.63 -18.88
CA PHE A 476 6.08 8.99 -20.14
C PHE A 476 7.04 8.70 -21.30
N ASN A 477 6.49 8.26 -22.43
CA ASN A 477 7.28 7.80 -23.58
C ASN A 477 6.94 8.54 -24.88
N VAL A 478 5.93 9.41 -24.87
CA VAL A 478 5.51 10.19 -26.04
C VAL A 478 5.33 11.67 -25.72
N LEU A 479 5.81 12.52 -26.61
CA LEU A 479 5.53 13.95 -26.65
C LEU A 479 4.59 14.24 -27.82
N ARG A 480 3.45 14.88 -27.54
CA ARG A 480 2.59 15.43 -28.59
C ARG A 480 2.90 16.91 -28.79
N VAL A 481 3.21 17.30 -30.02
CA VAL A 481 3.56 18.69 -30.40
C VAL A 481 2.63 19.20 -31.49
N TYR A 482 2.37 20.51 -31.53
CA TYR A 482 1.42 21.14 -32.47
C TYR A 482 2.07 21.79 -33.70
N HIS A 483 3.40 21.71 -33.78
CA HIS A 483 4.19 22.22 -34.88
C HIS A 483 5.24 21.18 -35.28
N PRO A 484 5.61 21.09 -36.57
CA PRO A 484 6.72 20.25 -37.01
C PRO A 484 8.01 20.59 -36.24
N PRO A 485 8.57 19.65 -35.48
CA PRO A 485 9.73 19.92 -34.63
C PRO A 485 11.01 19.99 -35.48
N PRO A 486 11.98 20.84 -35.09
CA PRO A 486 13.30 20.85 -35.72
C PRO A 486 14.10 19.59 -35.37
N ARG A 487 15.14 19.30 -36.17
CA ARG A 487 15.99 18.11 -35.99
C ARG A 487 16.58 18.00 -34.58
N TRP A 488 17.07 19.10 -34.00
CA TRP A 488 17.67 19.10 -32.66
C TRP A 488 16.70 18.60 -31.57
N PHE A 489 15.41 18.90 -31.71
CA PHE A 489 14.38 18.48 -30.76
C PHE A 489 14.15 16.98 -30.86
N LEU A 490 14.09 16.46 -32.09
CA LEU A 490 13.94 15.03 -32.36
C LEU A 490 15.15 14.24 -31.88
N ASP A 491 16.37 14.73 -32.11
CA ASP A 491 17.60 14.10 -31.64
C ASP A 491 17.60 14.01 -30.10
N GLN A 492 17.26 15.12 -29.41
CA GLN A 492 17.17 15.13 -27.95
C GLN A 492 16.06 14.22 -27.40
N ALA A 493 14.90 14.17 -28.06
CA ALA A 493 13.82 13.26 -27.67
C ALA A 493 14.31 11.80 -27.78
N ALA A 494 14.98 11.45 -28.88
CA ALA A 494 15.56 10.12 -29.06
C ALA A 494 16.61 9.77 -28.01
N GLU A 495 17.48 10.71 -27.63
CA GLU A 495 18.47 10.54 -26.55
C GLU A 495 17.83 10.18 -25.20
N HIS A 496 16.63 10.72 -24.92
CA HIS A 496 15.87 10.45 -23.69
C HIS A 496 14.90 9.26 -23.83
N GLY A 497 14.91 8.55 -24.95
CA GLY A 497 13.99 7.45 -25.21
C GLY A 497 12.54 7.88 -25.47
N LEU A 498 12.31 9.16 -25.77
CA LEU A 498 10.99 9.73 -26.05
C LEU A 498 10.69 9.71 -27.55
N ARG A 499 9.47 9.33 -27.91
CA ARG A 499 8.96 9.48 -29.28
C ARG A 499 8.07 10.72 -29.39
N VAL A 500 7.89 11.22 -30.60
CA VAL A 500 7.20 12.46 -30.90
C VAL A 500 6.04 12.18 -31.87
N MET A 501 4.86 12.59 -31.46
CA MET A 501 3.64 12.60 -32.26
C MET A 501 3.38 14.03 -32.74
N VAL A 502 3.48 14.26 -34.04
CA VAL A 502 3.43 15.60 -34.63
C VAL A 502 2.03 15.91 -35.12
N THR A 503 1.34 16.89 -34.52
CA THR A 503 0.10 17.43 -35.09
C THR A 503 0.45 18.45 -36.16
N VAL A 504 -0.03 18.21 -37.39
CA VAL A 504 0.17 19.12 -38.52
C VAL A 504 -0.88 20.24 -38.48
N PRO A 505 -0.49 21.51 -38.31
CA PRO A 505 -1.44 22.60 -38.28
C PRO A 505 -1.95 22.93 -39.70
N TRP A 506 -3.26 23.14 -39.82
CA TRP A 506 -3.90 23.79 -40.97
C TRP A 506 -4.99 24.75 -40.49
N GLN A 507 -5.35 25.73 -41.33
CA GLN A 507 -6.21 26.84 -40.94
C GLN A 507 -7.58 26.37 -40.40
N ARG A 508 -7.82 26.61 -39.11
CA ARG A 508 -9.08 26.26 -38.44
C ARG A 508 -10.22 27.14 -38.97
N ARG A 509 -11.41 26.54 -39.13
CA ARG A 509 -12.68 27.22 -39.50
C ARG A 509 -12.76 27.77 -40.93
N VAL A 510 -12.02 27.22 -41.88
CA VAL A 510 -12.18 27.52 -43.32
C VAL A 510 -13.02 26.44 -43.98
N LEU A 511 -13.77 26.79 -45.03
CA LEU A 511 -14.49 25.85 -45.89
C LEU A 511 -13.51 25.04 -46.78
N PHE A 512 -12.66 24.24 -46.15
CA PHE A 512 -11.49 23.63 -46.77
C PHE A 512 -11.80 22.68 -47.93
N LEU A 513 -12.96 22.03 -47.98
CA LEU A 513 -13.30 21.15 -49.12
C LEU A 513 -13.77 21.91 -50.37
N ASN A 514 -14.17 23.18 -50.22
CA ASN A 514 -14.71 23.99 -51.31
C ASN A 514 -13.63 24.76 -52.07
N ASP A 515 -12.47 25.00 -51.45
CA ASP A 515 -11.37 25.76 -52.04
C ASP A 515 -10.24 24.82 -52.51
N GLY A 516 -9.92 24.87 -53.81
CA GLY A 516 -8.83 24.09 -54.39
C GLY A 516 -7.43 24.53 -53.93
N ALA A 517 -7.22 25.82 -53.65
CA ALA A 517 -5.96 26.35 -53.15
C ALA A 517 -5.71 25.90 -51.71
N VAL A 518 -6.71 26.02 -50.84
CA VAL A 518 -6.64 25.56 -49.44
C VAL A 518 -6.33 24.06 -49.36
N ARG A 519 -7.02 23.21 -50.16
CA ARG A 519 -6.70 21.77 -50.22
C ARG A 519 -5.27 21.47 -50.63
N ARG A 520 -4.72 22.23 -51.59
CA ARG A 520 -3.32 22.06 -52.02
C ARG A 520 -2.34 22.48 -50.92
N GLU A 521 -2.64 23.56 -50.21
CA GLU A 521 -1.83 24.03 -49.09
C GLU A 521 -1.80 23.01 -47.95
N ILE A 522 -2.96 22.46 -47.55
CA ILE A 522 -3.05 21.42 -46.51
C ILE A 522 -2.22 20.20 -46.90
N ARG A 523 -2.41 19.68 -48.13
CA ARG A 523 -1.63 18.54 -48.65
C ARG A 523 -0.13 18.84 -48.65
N ALA A 524 0.27 20.06 -48.99
CA ALA A 524 1.66 20.47 -48.98
C ALA A 524 2.23 20.56 -47.55
N SER A 525 1.45 21.03 -46.59
CA SER A 525 1.84 21.09 -45.16
C SER A 525 2.07 19.69 -44.60
N VAL A 526 1.10 18.77 -44.80
CA VAL A 526 1.23 17.36 -44.37
C VAL A 526 2.43 16.69 -45.03
N ARG A 527 2.61 16.87 -46.35
CA ARG A 527 3.76 16.30 -47.06
C ARG A 527 5.09 16.83 -46.53
N ARG A 528 5.18 18.15 -46.25
CA ARG A 528 6.40 18.76 -45.72
C ARG A 528 6.74 18.20 -44.34
N ALA A 529 5.78 18.18 -43.42
CA ALA A 529 5.97 17.65 -42.07
C ALA A 529 6.42 16.17 -42.10
N ALA A 530 5.74 15.34 -42.90
CA ALA A 530 6.08 13.92 -43.06
C ALA A 530 7.49 13.73 -43.63
N LYS A 531 7.84 14.51 -44.67
CA LYS A 531 9.15 14.43 -45.32
C LYS A 531 10.30 14.89 -44.42
N GLU A 532 10.11 15.95 -43.64
CA GLU A 532 11.14 16.49 -42.75
C GLU A 532 11.45 15.56 -41.57
N GLY A 533 10.42 14.87 -41.04
CA GLY A 533 10.59 13.87 -39.98
C GLY A 533 10.92 12.46 -40.48
N SER A 534 10.81 12.21 -41.79
CA SER A 534 10.95 10.86 -42.37
C SER A 534 12.26 10.18 -41.97
N GLY A 535 12.16 8.91 -41.57
CA GLY A 535 13.31 8.10 -41.16
C GLY A 535 13.84 8.36 -39.75
N HIS A 536 13.39 9.40 -39.04
CA HIS A 536 13.91 9.71 -37.71
C HIS A 536 13.35 8.76 -36.62
N PRO A 537 14.19 8.17 -35.74
CA PRO A 537 13.73 7.18 -34.75
C PRO A 537 12.76 7.76 -33.71
N ALA A 538 12.89 9.04 -33.36
CA ALA A 538 11.95 9.73 -32.47
C ALA A 538 10.57 9.94 -33.09
N ILE A 539 10.39 9.95 -34.41
CA ILE A 539 9.05 10.16 -34.97
C ILE A 539 8.22 8.89 -34.73
N LEU A 540 7.16 9.04 -33.93
CA LEU A 540 6.13 8.01 -33.77
C LEU A 540 5.15 8.08 -34.94
N GLY A 541 4.67 9.29 -35.24
CA GLY A 541 3.62 9.49 -36.20
C GLY A 541 3.10 10.91 -36.28
N TYR A 542 2.04 11.07 -37.05
CA TYR A 542 1.43 12.35 -37.40
C TYR A 542 -0.06 12.36 -37.12
N TYR A 543 -0.54 13.41 -36.44
CA TYR A 543 -1.94 13.77 -36.48
C TYR A 543 -2.16 14.68 -37.68
N ILE A 544 -2.89 14.20 -38.68
CA ILE A 544 -3.15 14.96 -39.91
C ILE A 544 -4.11 16.13 -39.69
N ASP A 545 -4.86 16.11 -38.60
CA ASP A 545 -5.63 17.24 -38.08
C ASP A 545 -5.96 17.02 -36.60
N ASN A 546 -6.29 18.12 -35.92
CA ASN A 546 -6.94 18.12 -34.63
C ASN A 546 -8.33 18.73 -34.77
N GLU A 547 -9.35 17.87 -34.73
CA GLU A 547 -10.76 18.24 -34.56
C GLU A 547 -11.39 19.04 -35.70
N ILE A 548 -12.20 18.37 -36.51
CA ILE A 548 -13.09 19.02 -37.48
C ILE A 548 -14.43 19.32 -36.79
N PRO A 549 -14.88 20.59 -36.76
CA PRO A 549 -16.15 20.97 -36.16
C PRO A 549 -17.34 20.14 -36.68
N PRO A 550 -18.27 19.71 -35.81
CA PRO A 550 -19.40 18.88 -36.21
C PRO A 550 -20.27 19.53 -37.28
N ASP A 551 -20.42 20.85 -37.24
CA ASP A 551 -21.19 21.61 -38.23
C ASP A 551 -20.56 21.51 -39.63
N LEU A 552 -19.23 21.49 -39.72
CA LEU A 552 -18.53 21.30 -41.01
C LEU A 552 -18.68 19.87 -41.51
N VAL A 553 -18.60 18.87 -40.62
CA VAL A 553 -18.81 17.47 -40.99
C VAL A 553 -20.23 17.26 -41.51
N ARG A 554 -21.24 17.82 -40.84
CA ARG A 554 -22.64 17.78 -41.28
C ARG A 554 -22.86 18.49 -42.60
N TRP A 555 -22.23 19.65 -42.78
CA TRP A 555 -22.32 20.43 -44.01
C TRP A 555 -21.71 19.72 -45.23
N TYR A 556 -20.53 19.12 -45.06
CA TYR A 556 -19.86 18.42 -46.15
C TYR A 556 -20.33 16.99 -46.39
N GLY A 557 -20.90 16.36 -45.36
CA GLY A 557 -21.17 14.93 -45.30
C GLY A 557 -19.92 14.14 -44.87
N PRO A 558 -20.09 13.11 -44.01
CA PRO A 558 -18.98 12.37 -43.41
C PRO A 558 -18.06 11.72 -44.44
N GLN A 559 -18.61 11.09 -45.47
CA GLN A 559 -17.85 10.36 -46.50
C GLN A 559 -16.83 11.25 -47.24
N ARG A 560 -17.20 12.52 -47.51
CA ARG A 560 -16.30 13.46 -48.20
C ARG A 560 -15.16 13.91 -47.30
N VAL A 561 -15.45 14.05 -46.01
CA VAL A 561 -14.45 14.40 -44.99
C VAL A 561 -13.49 13.23 -44.77
N GLU A 562 -14.02 12.01 -44.57
CA GLU A 562 -13.24 10.77 -44.44
C GLU A 562 -12.33 10.57 -45.65
N GLY A 563 -12.86 10.65 -46.87
CA GLY A 563 -12.06 10.50 -48.09
C GLY A 563 -10.95 11.54 -48.23
N PHE A 564 -11.15 12.75 -47.69
CA PHE A 564 -10.10 13.76 -47.65
C PHE A 564 -9.04 13.43 -46.60
N LEU A 565 -9.43 13.08 -45.39
CA LEU A 565 -8.53 12.65 -44.31
C LEU A 565 -7.70 11.44 -44.75
N ASP A 566 -8.32 10.41 -45.32
CA ASP A 566 -7.66 9.24 -45.89
C ASP A 566 -6.62 9.63 -46.95
N SER A 567 -6.93 10.63 -47.77
CA SER A 567 -5.96 11.12 -48.75
C SER A 567 -4.78 11.86 -48.15
N LEU A 568 -4.90 12.41 -46.93
CA LEU A 568 -3.78 13.01 -46.18
C LEU A 568 -2.96 11.91 -45.48
N VAL A 569 -3.62 10.88 -44.93
CA VAL A 569 -2.91 9.72 -44.37
C VAL A 569 -2.04 9.05 -45.43
N ARG A 570 -2.56 8.84 -46.65
CA ARG A 570 -1.77 8.29 -47.76
C ARG A 570 -0.54 9.15 -48.08
N ILE A 571 -0.64 10.48 -47.98
CA ILE A 571 0.53 11.37 -48.15
C ILE A 571 1.59 11.12 -47.07
N VAL A 572 1.18 10.93 -45.80
CA VAL A 572 2.11 10.56 -44.73
C VAL A 572 2.80 9.24 -45.05
N LYS A 573 2.03 8.23 -45.46
CA LYS A 573 2.55 6.89 -45.79
C LYS A 573 3.46 6.88 -47.03
N ASP A 574 3.21 7.74 -48.01
CA ASP A 574 4.07 7.90 -49.19
C ASP A 574 5.45 8.47 -48.81
N GLU A 575 5.53 9.35 -47.80
CA GLU A 575 6.77 10.02 -47.39
C GLU A 575 7.51 9.30 -46.24
N ASP A 576 6.78 8.70 -45.30
CA ASP A 576 7.31 7.83 -44.23
C ASP A 576 6.33 6.67 -43.96
N SER A 577 6.54 5.56 -44.65
CA SER A 577 5.70 4.36 -44.53
C SER A 577 5.73 3.73 -43.14
N GLY A 578 6.77 4.01 -42.35
CA GLY A 578 6.92 3.51 -40.98
C GLY A 578 6.37 4.45 -39.91
N ALA A 579 5.86 5.63 -40.25
CA ALA A 579 5.23 6.53 -39.30
C ALA A 579 3.74 6.17 -39.11
N LEU A 580 3.25 6.26 -37.89
CA LEU A 580 1.81 6.18 -37.63
C LEU A 580 1.12 7.45 -38.13
N ALA A 581 -0.15 7.33 -38.50
CA ALA A 581 -0.98 8.42 -38.98
C ALA A 581 -2.39 8.28 -38.40
N ALA A 582 -2.85 9.34 -37.73
CA ALA A 582 -4.15 9.36 -37.09
C ALA A 582 -4.82 10.74 -37.23
N TYR A 583 -6.08 10.78 -36.84
CA TYR A 583 -6.88 12.01 -36.73
C TYR A 583 -7.47 12.06 -35.32
N ALA A 584 -7.31 13.20 -34.63
CA ALA A 584 -7.88 13.39 -33.31
C ALA A 584 -9.34 13.89 -33.44
N ASN A 585 -10.28 13.03 -33.05
CA ASN A 585 -11.71 13.23 -33.20
C ASN A 585 -12.38 13.64 -31.86
N PHE A 586 -13.66 14.01 -31.90
CA PHE A 586 -14.48 14.31 -30.73
C PHE A 586 -15.75 13.47 -30.64
N PRO A 587 -16.35 13.37 -29.45
CA PRO A 587 -17.62 12.67 -29.26
C PRO A 587 -18.75 13.07 -30.23
N PRO A 588 -18.99 14.36 -30.55
CA PRO A 588 -20.07 14.74 -31.47
C PRO A 588 -19.86 14.30 -32.93
N THR A 589 -18.64 13.89 -33.29
CA THR A 589 -18.27 13.42 -34.64
C THR A 589 -17.72 11.99 -34.58
N GLU A 590 -18.10 11.20 -33.57
CA GLU A 590 -17.60 9.84 -33.37
C GLU A 590 -17.85 8.88 -34.53
N TYR A 591 -18.86 9.20 -35.35
CA TYR A 591 -19.22 8.49 -36.58
C TYR A 591 -18.26 8.75 -37.75
N LEU A 592 -17.30 9.68 -37.60
CA LEU A 592 -16.27 9.93 -38.62
C LEU A 592 -15.13 8.92 -38.43
N LEU A 593 -15.06 7.93 -39.31
CA LEU A 593 -14.17 6.78 -39.18
C LEU A 593 -13.28 6.61 -40.44
N PRO A 594 -12.27 7.49 -40.65
CA PRO A 594 -11.36 7.38 -41.78
C PRO A 594 -10.68 6.01 -41.81
N LYS A 595 -10.62 5.36 -42.97
CA LYS A 595 -10.22 3.95 -43.10
C LYS A 595 -8.71 3.75 -43.16
N GLU A 596 -7.97 4.76 -43.59
CA GLU A 596 -6.51 4.66 -43.78
C GLU A 596 -5.72 4.97 -42.49
N THR A 597 -6.39 5.41 -41.42
CA THR A 597 -5.74 5.72 -40.14
C THR A 597 -5.23 4.45 -39.44
N ASP A 598 -4.02 4.54 -38.88
CA ASP A 598 -3.40 3.41 -38.16
C ASP A 598 -4.07 3.14 -36.82
N PHE A 599 -4.62 4.18 -36.18
CA PHE A 599 -5.34 4.10 -34.91
C PHE A 599 -6.40 5.19 -34.82
N LEU A 600 -7.44 4.95 -34.01
CA LEU A 600 -8.44 5.97 -33.70
C LEU A 600 -8.00 6.77 -32.48
N SER A 601 -8.27 8.07 -32.53
CA SER A 601 -7.93 8.97 -31.45
C SER A 601 -9.10 9.88 -31.10
N TYR A 602 -9.40 10.03 -29.82
CA TYR A 602 -10.49 10.87 -29.34
C TYR A 602 -10.07 11.75 -28.17
N ASN A 603 -10.50 13.02 -28.20
CA ASN A 603 -10.34 13.93 -27.06
C ASN A 603 -11.62 13.83 -26.20
N VAL A 604 -11.51 13.23 -25.01
CA VAL A 604 -12.66 12.86 -24.17
C VAL A 604 -12.51 13.46 -22.77
N TYR A 605 -13.50 14.25 -22.32
CA TYR A 605 -13.44 15.03 -21.09
C TYR A 605 -14.55 14.67 -20.09
N LEU A 606 -14.69 13.38 -19.77
CA LEU A 606 -15.71 12.90 -18.82
C LEU A 606 -15.13 12.78 -17.41
N HIS A 607 -15.74 13.44 -16.41
CA HIS A 607 -15.19 13.48 -15.04
C HIS A 607 -15.59 12.30 -14.15
N ARG A 608 -16.48 11.41 -14.61
CA ARG A 608 -17.02 10.30 -13.83
C ARG A 608 -16.54 8.98 -14.42
N GLY A 609 -15.92 8.14 -13.59
CA GLY A 609 -15.38 6.83 -13.98
C GLY A 609 -16.38 5.94 -14.74
N PRO A 610 -17.61 5.73 -14.24
CA PRO A 610 -18.60 4.90 -14.95
C PRO A 610 -18.98 5.44 -16.33
N ASP A 611 -19.12 6.75 -16.46
CA ASP A 611 -19.50 7.40 -17.72
C ASP A 611 -18.34 7.30 -18.73
N LEU A 612 -17.10 7.51 -18.27
CA LEU A 612 -15.90 7.31 -19.06
C LEU A 612 -15.79 5.86 -19.53
N ARG A 613 -15.86 4.88 -18.63
CA ARG A 613 -15.75 3.45 -18.94
C ARG A 613 -16.78 2.99 -19.98
N ALA A 614 -18.03 3.39 -19.81
CA ALA A 614 -19.09 3.08 -20.77
C ALA A 614 -18.77 3.66 -22.15
N TYR A 615 -18.30 4.90 -22.21
CA TYR A 615 -17.93 5.55 -23.46
C TYR A 615 -16.68 4.94 -24.11
N LEU A 616 -15.67 4.56 -23.32
CA LEU A 616 -14.48 3.85 -23.81
C LEU A 616 -14.85 2.50 -24.45
N SER A 617 -15.82 1.78 -23.89
CA SER A 617 -16.32 0.52 -24.47
C SER A 617 -16.94 0.76 -25.85
N ARG A 618 -17.74 1.82 -25.99
CA ARG A 618 -18.29 2.27 -27.29
C ARG A 618 -17.20 2.60 -28.29
N LEU A 619 -16.22 3.41 -27.89
CA LEU A 619 -15.11 3.79 -28.77
C LEU A 619 -14.26 2.58 -29.19
N GLN A 620 -14.06 1.60 -28.31
CA GLN A 620 -13.38 0.35 -28.63
C GLN A 620 -14.13 -0.47 -29.69
N ASN A 621 -15.47 -0.48 -29.65
CA ASN A 621 -16.28 -1.12 -30.67
C ASN A 621 -16.16 -0.39 -32.02
N LEU A 622 -16.23 0.95 -32.01
CA LEU A 622 -16.04 1.78 -33.21
C LEU A 622 -14.62 1.67 -33.82
N ALA A 623 -13.62 1.41 -32.98
CA ALA A 623 -12.25 1.19 -33.42
C ALA A 623 -12.08 -0.12 -34.20
N GLU A 624 -13.03 -1.06 -34.07
CA GLU A 624 -12.96 -2.40 -34.65
C GLU A 624 -11.60 -3.04 -34.33
N GLY A 625 -10.84 -3.49 -35.34
CA GLY A 625 -9.52 -4.09 -35.16
C GLY A 625 -8.36 -3.12 -35.01
N ARG A 626 -8.60 -1.81 -34.88
CA ARG A 626 -7.54 -0.79 -34.78
C ARG A 626 -7.30 -0.38 -33.33
N PRO A 627 -6.09 0.09 -32.98
CA PRO A 627 -5.83 0.65 -31.67
C PRO A 627 -6.67 1.89 -31.39
N LEU A 628 -7.01 2.09 -30.12
CA LEU A 628 -7.69 3.27 -29.61
C LEU A 628 -6.76 4.03 -28.65
N VAL A 629 -6.61 5.32 -28.88
CA VAL A 629 -5.81 6.23 -28.03
C VAL A 629 -6.67 7.42 -27.61
N LEU A 630 -6.61 7.81 -26.33
CA LEU A 630 -7.15 9.12 -25.94
C LEU A 630 -6.17 10.23 -26.35
N GLY A 631 -6.63 11.12 -27.23
CA GLY A 631 -5.78 12.09 -27.90
C GLY A 631 -5.34 13.23 -27.01
N GLU A 632 -6.17 13.65 -26.06
CA GLU A 632 -5.90 14.71 -25.09
C GLU A 632 -6.95 14.66 -23.96
N PHE A 633 -6.50 14.78 -22.72
CA PHE A 633 -7.35 14.98 -21.54
C PHE A 633 -6.59 15.71 -20.42
N GLY A 634 -7.27 16.56 -19.66
CA GLY A 634 -6.65 17.34 -18.58
C GLY A 634 -7.65 17.98 -17.62
N MET A 635 -7.14 18.52 -16.51
CA MET A 635 -7.90 19.42 -15.62
C MET A 635 -7.02 20.54 -15.07
N ASP A 636 -7.57 21.75 -14.97
CA ASP A 636 -6.85 22.91 -14.47
C ASP A 636 -6.85 22.98 -12.95
N THR A 637 -5.71 23.35 -12.38
CA THR A 637 -5.55 23.49 -10.93
C THR A 637 -5.98 24.87 -10.41
N LEU A 638 -6.35 25.82 -11.28
CA LEU A 638 -6.85 27.13 -10.82
C LEU A 638 -8.27 27.02 -10.27
N ARG A 639 -9.11 26.18 -10.90
CA ARG A 639 -10.52 25.99 -10.52
C ARG A 639 -10.75 24.79 -9.62
N HIS A 640 -9.93 23.75 -9.73
CA HIS A 640 -10.13 22.45 -9.07
C HIS A 640 -9.05 22.09 -8.03
N GLY A 641 -7.95 22.85 -7.96
CA GLY A 641 -6.82 22.52 -7.09
C GLY A 641 -6.03 21.28 -7.54
N GLN A 642 -4.90 21.01 -6.87
CA GLN A 642 -4.00 19.91 -7.26
C GLN A 642 -4.51 18.52 -6.86
N GLU A 643 -5.29 18.42 -5.78
CA GLU A 643 -5.81 17.14 -5.29
C GLU A 643 -6.89 16.59 -6.24
N GLU A 644 -7.84 17.42 -6.67
CA GLU A 644 -8.83 17.01 -7.66
C GLU A 644 -8.16 16.67 -8.99
N GLN A 645 -7.18 17.48 -9.45
CA GLN A 645 -6.43 17.21 -10.69
C GLN A 645 -5.79 15.83 -10.61
N ALA A 646 -5.07 15.55 -9.53
CA ALA A 646 -4.42 14.27 -9.33
C ALA A 646 -5.43 13.11 -9.31
N ALA A 647 -6.54 13.25 -8.59
CA ALA A 647 -7.56 12.20 -8.50
C ALA A 647 -8.23 11.90 -9.84
N LEU A 648 -8.53 12.93 -10.64
CA LEU A 648 -9.19 12.78 -11.92
C LEU A 648 -8.26 12.18 -12.98
N LEU A 649 -7.01 12.66 -13.06
CA LEU A 649 -6.02 12.10 -13.98
C LEU A 649 -5.69 10.64 -13.61
N ASP A 650 -5.65 10.32 -12.32
CA ASP A 650 -5.46 8.97 -11.82
C ASP A 650 -6.61 8.03 -12.22
N LEU A 651 -7.86 8.49 -12.07
CA LEU A 651 -9.04 7.77 -12.50
C LEU A 651 -9.05 7.54 -14.01
N HIS A 652 -8.73 8.56 -14.82
CA HIS A 652 -8.65 8.41 -16.28
C HIS A 652 -7.58 7.41 -16.68
N TRP A 653 -6.41 7.49 -16.07
CA TRP A 653 -5.30 6.58 -16.33
C TRP A 653 -5.73 5.13 -16.12
N ASP A 654 -6.35 4.85 -14.97
CA ASP A 654 -6.83 3.50 -14.63
C ASP A 654 -7.91 3.02 -15.61
N GLU A 655 -8.90 3.85 -15.95
CA GLU A 655 -10.00 3.46 -16.86
C GLU A 655 -9.51 3.22 -18.30
N VAL A 656 -8.52 3.99 -18.78
CA VAL A 656 -7.92 3.81 -20.12
C VAL A 656 -7.29 2.42 -20.24
N PHE A 657 -6.38 2.06 -19.33
CA PHE A 657 -5.63 0.82 -19.45
C PHE A 657 -6.46 -0.40 -19.01
N ARG A 658 -7.35 -0.26 -18.03
CA ARG A 658 -8.33 -1.32 -17.69
C ARG A 658 -9.33 -1.56 -18.83
N GLY A 659 -9.67 -0.52 -19.59
CA GLY A 659 -10.48 -0.60 -20.82
C GLY A 659 -9.71 -1.06 -22.07
N GLY A 660 -8.44 -1.45 -21.91
CA GLY A 660 -7.62 -2.04 -22.97
C GLY A 660 -7.31 -1.10 -24.14
N LEU A 661 -7.25 0.20 -23.89
CA LEU A 661 -6.77 1.17 -24.88
C LEU A 661 -5.27 1.00 -25.10
N ALA A 662 -4.81 1.35 -26.30
CA ALA A 662 -3.39 1.34 -26.65
C ALA A 662 -2.62 2.51 -26.02
N GLY A 663 -3.33 3.53 -25.52
CA GLY A 663 -2.71 4.59 -24.73
C GLY A 663 -3.55 5.85 -24.53
N THR A 664 -2.93 6.86 -23.96
CA THR A 664 -3.51 8.17 -23.67
C THR A 664 -2.45 9.27 -23.68
N ILE A 665 -2.87 10.50 -23.95
CA ILE A 665 -2.02 11.69 -23.94
C ILE A 665 -2.64 12.71 -22.98
N LEU A 666 -1.84 13.17 -22.01
CA LEU A 666 -2.28 14.14 -21.01
C LEU A 666 -2.01 15.57 -21.47
N PHE A 667 -3.02 16.41 -21.27
CA PHE A 667 -2.97 17.85 -21.43
C PHE A 667 -2.78 18.50 -20.05
N SER A 668 -1.63 19.07 -19.70
CA SER A 668 -0.41 19.29 -20.50
C SER A 668 0.86 19.03 -19.68
N TRP A 669 2.04 19.09 -20.30
CA TRP A 669 3.31 18.96 -19.57
C TRP A 669 3.45 20.04 -18.48
N THR A 670 3.24 21.30 -18.83
CA THR A 670 3.49 22.47 -17.98
C THR A 670 2.33 23.47 -18.02
N ASP A 671 2.21 24.29 -16.97
CA ASP A 671 1.27 25.43 -16.89
C ASP A 671 1.61 26.57 -17.87
N GLU A 672 2.78 26.50 -18.50
CA GLU A 672 3.17 27.42 -19.55
C GLU A 672 2.51 27.03 -20.88
N TRP A 673 1.79 27.97 -21.47
CA TRP A 673 1.17 27.77 -22.79
C TRP A 673 1.07 29.08 -23.56
N PHE A 674 1.35 29.01 -24.86
CA PHE A 674 1.31 30.12 -25.78
C PHE A 674 0.48 29.74 -27.01
N THR A 675 -0.46 30.59 -27.40
CA THR A 675 -1.27 30.37 -28.60
C THR A 675 -1.76 31.70 -29.17
N ASP A 676 -1.94 31.79 -30.49
CA ASP A 676 -2.42 32.99 -31.19
C ASP A 676 -1.70 34.31 -30.80
N GLY A 677 -0.39 34.24 -30.52
CA GLY A 677 0.42 35.41 -30.18
C GLY A 677 0.34 35.86 -28.71
N ILE A 678 -0.41 35.15 -27.86
CA ILE A 678 -0.64 35.51 -26.45
C ILE A 678 -0.28 34.37 -25.50
N ASP A 679 0.17 34.72 -24.29
CA ASP A 679 0.32 33.75 -23.21
C ASP A 679 -1.06 33.43 -22.62
N VAL A 680 -1.30 32.15 -22.36
CA VAL A 680 -2.51 31.72 -21.65
C VAL A 680 -2.23 31.80 -20.14
N GLU A 681 -2.87 32.75 -19.47
CA GLU A 681 -2.68 33.01 -18.04
C GLU A 681 -3.82 32.48 -17.16
N ASP A 682 -5.00 32.24 -17.73
CA ASP A 682 -6.22 31.83 -16.99
C ASP A 682 -6.41 30.30 -16.90
N TRP A 683 -5.33 29.53 -17.00
CA TRP A 683 -5.36 28.08 -16.78
C TRP A 683 -4.09 27.52 -16.16
N ALA A 684 -4.16 26.30 -15.61
CA ALA A 684 -3.02 25.61 -15.03
C ALA A 684 -3.18 24.07 -15.15
N PHE A 685 -3.12 23.56 -16.38
CA PHE A 685 -3.28 22.14 -16.70
C PHE A 685 -2.01 21.30 -16.52
N GLY A 686 -0.85 21.94 -16.33
CA GLY A 686 0.44 21.26 -16.34
C GLY A 686 0.57 20.18 -15.29
N LEU A 687 1.27 19.09 -15.62
CA LEU A 687 1.81 18.15 -14.64
C LEU A 687 2.92 18.80 -13.78
N VAL A 688 3.59 19.79 -14.35
CA VAL A 688 4.52 20.67 -13.64
C VAL A 688 4.08 22.13 -13.72
N GLN A 689 4.53 22.94 -12.78
CA GLN A 689 4.31 24.39 -12.79
C GLN A 689 5.15 25.07 -13.88
N LYS A 690 4.92 26.37 -14.13
CA LYS A 690 5.71 27.15 -15.10
C LYS A 690 7.22 27.06 -14.88
N ASP A 691 7.66 27.00 -13.62
CA ASP A 691 9.07 26.85 -13.20
C ASP A 691 9.60 25.40 -13.21
N ARG A 692 8.77 24.45 -13.67
CA ARG A 692 9.00 23.00 -13.73
C ARG A 692 9.04 22.30 -12.37
N GLN A 693 8.44 22.88 -11.33
CA GLN A 693 8.19 22.15 -10.08
C GLN A 693 7.06 21.11 -10.26
N PRO A 694 7.29 19.83 -9.92
CA PRO A 694 6.27 18.79 -10.06
C PRO A 694 5.02 19.04 -9.21
N LYS A 695 3.83 18.91 -9.80
CA LYS A 695 2.55 18.88 -9.08
C LYS A 695 2.26 17.49 -8.53
N LEU A 696 1.18 17.36 -7.76
CA LEU A 696 0.74 16.07 -7.21
C LEU A 696 0.45 15.04 -8.31
N ALA A 697 -0.24 15.44 -9.38
CA ALA A 697 -0.57 14.56 -10.50
C ALA A 697 0.67 13.91 -11.15
N TYR A 698 1.76 14.66 -11.34
CA TYR A 698 3.03 14.12 -11.84
C TYR A 698 3.54 12.97 -10.95
N ARG A 699 3.53 13.18 -9.63
CA ARG A 699 4.06 12.19 -8.68
C ARG A 699 3.22 10.91 -8.64
N ASN A 700 1.90 11.04 -8.74
CA ASN A 700 0.98 9.91 -8.76
C ASN A 700 1.16 9.07 -10.03
N LEU A 701 1.12 9.74 -11.19
CA LEU A 701 1.21 9.08 -12.49
C LEU A 701 2.57 8.41 -12.70
N ALA A 702 3.66 9.02 -12.21
CA ALA A 702 5.00 8.43 -12.29
C ALA A 702 5.13 7.05 -11.62
N GLN A 703 4.22 6.69 -10.71
CA GLN A 703 4.18 5.37 -10.07
C GLN A 703 3.32 4.35 -10.84
N LYS A 704 2.48 4.82 -11.77
CA LYS A 704 1.49 4.02 -12.51
C LYS A 704 1.83 3.79 -13.98
N THR A 705 2.87 4.44 -14.49
CA THR A 705 3.34 4.23 -15.86
C THR A 705 3.71 2.77 -16.13
N LEU A 706 3.45 2.31 -17.36
CA LEU A 706 3.74 0.95 -17.82
C LEU A 706 5.07 0.93 -18.59
N GLY A 707 6.03 0.19 -18.07
CA GLY A 707 7.25 -0.16 -18.78
C GLY A 707 7.03 -1.31 -19.78
N PRO A 708 8.00 -1.57 -20.69
CA PRO A 708 7.89 -2.61 -21.72
C PRO A 708 7.73 -4.05 -21.20
N LYS A 709 8.00 -4.28 -19.91
CA LYS A 709 7.91 -5.61 -19.26
C LYS A 709 6.86 -5.65 -18.16
N ASP A 710 6.15 -4.54 -17.94
CA ASP A 710 5.14 -4.46 -16.90
C ASP A 710 3.89 -5.22 -17.35
N ARG A 711 3.31 -5.99 -16.43
CA ARG A 711 2.07 -6.74 -16.69
C ARG A 711 0.86 -5.97 -16.21
N LEU A 712 -0.22 -6.00 -16.98
CA LEU A 712 -1.46 -5.31 -16.60
C LEU A 712 -2.00 -5.82 -15.26
N VAL A 713 -1.96 -7.12 -15.00
CA VAL A 713 -2.43 -7.71 -13.74
C VAL A 713 -1.65 -7.23 -12.51
N GLU A 714 -0.38 -6.81 -12.67
CA GLU A 714 0.43 -6.29 -11.57
C GLU A 714 0.17 -4.80 -11.32
N LYS A 715 -0.02 -4.03 -12.40
CA LYS A 715 -0.24 -2.58 -12.35
C LYS A 715 -1.68 -2.20 -12.05
N PHE A 716 -2.61 -3.03 -12.51
CA PHE A 716 -4.05 -2.88 -12.37
C PHE A 716 -4.63 -4.19 -11.81
N PRO A 717 -4.42 -4.48 -10.52
CA PRO A 717 -4.82 -5.75 -9.94
C PRO A 717 -6.33 -5.99 -10.06
N LEU A 718 -6.67 -7.26 -10.25
CA LEU A 718 -8.04 -7.77 -10.20
C LEU A 718 -8.48 -7.94 -8.73
N PRO A 719 -9.79 -7.86 -8.41
CA PRO A 719 -10.29 -8.07 -7.04
C PRO A 719 -9.91 -9.43 -6.44
N ARG A 720 -9.82 -10.44 -7.31
CA ARG A 720 -9.31 -11.78 -7.03
C ARG A 720 -8.78 -12.39 -8.32
N VAL A 721 -8.00 -13.46 -8.19
CA VAL A 721 -7.42 -14.18 -9.32
C VAL A 721 -7.99 -15.60 -9.34
N PRO A 722 -9.15 -15.83 -9.97
CA PRO A 722 -9.69 -17.18 -10.13
C PRO A 722 -8.79 -18.01 -11.06
N LYS A 723 -8.68 -19.32 -10.79
CA LYS A 723 -8.01 -20.23 -11.72
C LYS A 723 -8.80 -20.34 -13.02
N VAL A 724 -8.13 -20.14 -14.16
CA VAL A 724 -8.73 -20.31 -15.49
C VAL A 724 -8.27 -21.62 -16.13
N SER A 725 -9.19 -22.41 -16.66
CA SER A 725 -8.86 -23.55 -17.53
C SER A 725 -9.10 -23.15 -18.98
N VAL A 726 -8.01 -23.00 -19.74
CA VAL A 726 -8.05 -22.75 -21.18
C VAL A 726 -8.19 -24.07 -21.91
N VAL A 727 -9.30 -24.28 -22.60
CA VAL A 727 -9.58 -25.48 -23.39
C VAL A 727 -9.32 -25.18 -24.86
N VAL A 728 -8.40 -25.93 -25.44
CA VAL A 728 -8.07 -25.91 -26.87
C VAL A 728 -8.60 -27.19 -27.50
N CYS A 729 -9.50 -27.08 -28.48
CA CYS A 729 -9.96 -28.24 -29.25
C CYS A 729 -9.18 -28.33 -30.57
N SER A 730 -8.76 -29.53 -30.95
CA SER A 730 -8.02 -29.72 -32.22
C SER A 730 -8.39 -31.03 -32.92
N TYR A 731 -8.47 -30.98 -34.24
CA TYR A 731 -8.61 -32.13 -35.12
C TYR A 731 -7.85 -31.88 -36.43
N ASN A 732 -6.75 -32.60 -36.64
CA ASN A 732 -5.78 -32.36 -37.73
C ASN A 732 -5.27 -30.91 -37.76
N GLY A 733 -4.91 -30.37 -36.59
CA GLY A 733 -4.49 -28.98 -36.41
C GLY A 733 -2.99 -28.73 -36.57
N ALA A 734 -2.21 -29.66 -37.14
CA ALA A 734 -0.75 -29.54 -37.13
C ALA A 734 -0.20 -28.27 -37.80
N ALA A 735 -0.94 -27.71 -38.76
CA ALA A 735 -0.54 -26.49 -39.46
C ALA A 735 -0.53 -25.24 -38.57
N THR A 736 -1.36 -25.20 -37.53
CA THR A 736 -1.62 -23.97 -36.76
C THR A 736 -1.39 -24.13 -35.25
N LEU A 737 -1.48 -25.35 -34.72
CA LEU A 737 -1.43 -25.62 -33.27
C LEU A 737 -0.19 -25.03 -32.59
N ARG A 738 0.98 -25.09 -33.24
CA ARG A 738 2.22 -24.54 -32.69
C ARG A 738 2.08 -23.05 -32.36
N GLY A 739 1.55 -22.26 -33.29
CA GLY A 739 1.37 -20.82 -33.10
C GLY A 739 0.39 -20.52 -31.97
N CYS A 740 -0.68 -21.32 -31.85
CA CYS A 740 -1.64 -21.23 -30.75
C CYS A 740 -0.97 -21.49 -29.39
N LEU A 741 -0.22 -22.58 -29.25
CA LEU A 741 0.44 -22.94 -28.00
C LEU A 741 1.58 -21.95 -27.63
N GLU A 742 2.32 -21.45 -28.61
CA GLU A 742 3.33 -20.39 -28.40
C GLU A 742 2.69 -19.08 -27.94
N ALA A 743 1.52 -18.71 -28.47
CA ALA A 743 0.76 -17.55 -28.01
C ALA A 743 0.24 -17.76 -26.57
N LEU A 744 -0.29 -18.94 -26.24
CA LEU A 744 -0.75 -19.26 -24.88
C LEU A 744 0.38 -19.25 -23.84
N GLN A 745 1.62 -19.58 -24.21
CA GLN A 745 2.78 -19.42 -23.33
C GLN A 745 3.11 -17.95 -23.00
N LYS A 746 2.66 -17.01 -23.83
CA LYS A 746 2.85 -15.56 -23.64
C LYS A 746 1.68 -14.90 -22.89
N VAL A 747 0.62 -15.64 -22.55
CA VAL A 747 -0.51 -15.09 -21.81
C VAL A 747 -0.08 -14.71 -20.39
N ASP A 748 -0.22 -13.43 -20.05
CA ASP A 748 0.15 -12.83 -18.78
C ASP A 748 -1.01 -12.90 -17.79
N TYR A 749 -1.33 -14.12 -17.34
CA TYR A 749 -2.28 -14.37 -16.25
C TYR A 749 -1.66 -15.31 -15.20
N PRO A 750 -1.76 -15.00 -13.90
CA PRO A 750 -0.96 -15.68 -12.88
C PRO A 750 -1.43 -17.11 -12.52
N ASP A 751 -2.70 -17.48 -12.74
CA ASP A 751 -3.23 -18.80 -12.36
C ASP A 751 -4.11 -19.40 -13.46
N PHE A 752 -3.49 -20.04 -14.45
CA PHE A 752 -4.23 -20.77 -15.48
C PHE A 752 -3.56 -22.10 -15.86
N GLU A 753 -4.35 -22.98 -16.47
CA GLU A 753 -3.87 -24.21 -17.08
C GLU A 753 -4.38 -24.31 -18.52
N VAL A 754 -3.64 -25.02 -19.37
CA VAL A 754 -4.02 -25.28 -20.76
C VAL A 754 -4.35 -26.76 -20.94
N ILE A 755 -5.53 -27.05 -21.48
CA ILE A 755 -6.03 -28.39 -21.76
C ILE A 755 -6.26 -28.50 -23.26
N LEU A 756 -5.44 -29.30 -23.94
CA LEU A 756 -5.65 -29.63 -25.34
C LEU A 756 -6.48 -30.91 -25.43
N VAL A 757 -7.61 -30.86 -26.11
CA VAL A 757 -8.42 -32.03 -26.47
C VAL A 757 -8.22 -32.33 -27.94
N ASP A 758 -7.45 -33.38 -28.23
CA ASP A 758 -7.26 -33.90 -29.59
C ASP A 758 -8.38 -34.89 -29.93
N ASP A 759 -9.26 -34.47 -30.84
CA ASP A 759 -10.42 -35.22 -31.32
C ASP A 759 -10.07 -36.21 -32.44
N GLY A 760 -8.96 -36.93 -32.28
CA GLY A 760 -8.56 -38.04 -33.15
C GLY A 760 -7.77 -37.64 -34.38
N SER A 761 -6.86 -36.68 -34.25
CA SER A 761 -5.96 -36.21 -35.30
C SER A 761 -5.09 -37.34 -35.87
N LYS A 762 -4.81 -37.27 -37.17
CA LYS A 762 -4.02 -38.25 -37.94
C LYS A 762 -2.73 -37.65 -38.52
N ASP A 763 -2.49 -36.38 -38.27
CA ASP A 763 -1.32 -35.63 -38.70
C ASP A 763 -0.30 -35.52 -37.54
N SER A 764 0.65 -34.59 -37.64
CA SER A 764 1.70 -34.39 -36.64
C SER A 764 1.26 -33.60 -35.40
N THR A 765 -0.06 -33.42 -35.15
CA THR A 765 -0.60 -32.71 -33.97
C THR A 765 -0.03 -33.24 -32.66
N GLN A 766 0.04 -34.57 -32.50
CA GLN A 766 0.59 -35.22 -31.29
C GLN A 766 2.10 -34.97 -31.12
N SER A 767 2.86 -34.89 -32.21
CA SER A 767 4.28 -34.54 -32.15
C SER A 767 4.49 -33.09 -31.68
N ILE A 768 3.62 -32.18 -32.12
CA ILE A 768 3.70 -30.76 -31.75
C ILE A 768 3.37 -30.56 -30.28
N VAL A 769 2.26 -31.10 -29.77
CA VAL A 769 1.89 -30.92 -28.35
C VAL A 769 2.92 -31.54 -27.40
N ALA A 770 3.62 -32.61 -27.81
CA ALA A 770 4.68 -33.21 -27.00
C ALA A 770 5.85 -32.24 -26.71
N GLU A 771 6.02 -31.18 -27.49
CA GLU A 771 7.01 -30.12 -27.24
C GLU A 771 6.57 -29.13 -26.16
N PHE A 772 5.31 -29.17 -25.71
CA PHE A 772 4.71 -28.28 -24.71
C PHE A 772 4.29 -29.05 -23.45
N PRO A 773 5.23 -29.41 -22.56
CA PRO A 773 4.98 -30.33 -21.44
C PRO A 773 4.01 -29.79 -20.37
N LEU A 774 3.73 -28.48 -20.36
CA LEU A 774 2.78 -27.84 -19.45
C LEU A 774 1.32 -27.94 -19.95
N VAL A 775 1.11 -28.39 -21.19
CA VAL A 775 -0.22 -28.57 -21.77
C VAL A 775 -0.75 -29.96 -21.42
N LYS A 776 -1.94 -30.00 -20.80
CA LYS A 776 -2.64 -31.26 -20.53
C LYS A 776 -3.29 -31.78 -21.82
N ASN A 777 -2.64 -32.72 -22.49
CA ASN A 777 -3.13 -33.34 -23.71
C ASN A 777 -4.11 -34.50 -23.40
N ILE A 778 -5.31 -34.46 -23.97
CA ILE A 778 -6.35 -35.48 -23.87
C ILE A 778 -6.65 -36.00 -25.27
N LEU A 779 -6.49 -37.29 -25.48
CA LEU A 779 -6.81 -37.93 -26.77
C LEU A 779 -8.17 -38.62 -26.69
N GLN A 780 -8.99 -38.41 -27.72
CA GLN A 780 -10.24 -39.15 -27.92
C GLN A 780 -10.43 -39.56 -29.39
N PRO A 781 -11.25 -40.57 -29.69
CA PRO A 781 -11.73 -40.79 -31.07
C PRO A 781 -12.53 -39.58 -31.56
N ASN A 782 -12.53 -39.31 -32.87
CA ASN A 782 -13.31 -38.19 -33.43
C ASN A 782 -14.81 -38.30 -33.11
N ARG A 783 -15.27 -37.45 -32.20
CA ARG A 783 -16.66 -37.37 -31.74
C ARG A 783 -17.29 -36.00 -32.00
N GLY A 784 -16.55 -35.04 -32.53
CA GLY A 784 -17.01 -33.69 -32.86
C GLY A 784 -16.65 -32.65 -31.81
N LEU A 785 -16.72 -31.38 -32.22
CA LEU A 785 -16.26 -30.21 -31.46
C LEU A 785 -16.94 -30.07 -30.10
N SER A 786 -18.27 -30.14 -30.03
CA SER A 786 -19.01 -30.04 -28.75
C SER A 786 -18.57 -31.11 -27.74
N VAL A 787 -18.32 -32.34 -28.21
CA VAL A 787 -17.86 -33.41 -27.33
C VAL A 787 -16.45 -33.11 -26.81
N ALA A 788 -15.55 -32.61 -27.67
CA ALA A 788 -14.22 -32.20 -27.26
C ALA A 788 -14.26 -31.05 -26.23
N ARG A 789 -15.09 -30.02 -26.45
CA ARG A 789 -15.29 -28.91 -25.50
C ARG A 789 -15.79 -29.37 -24.14
N ASN A 790 -16.73 -30.32 -24.12
CA ASN A 790 -17.25 -30.93 -22.89
C ASN A 790 -16.20 -31.80 -22.17
N VAL A 791 -15.38 -32.56 -22.92
CA VAL A 791 -14.27 -33.33 -22.33
C VAL A 791 -13.24 -32.40 -21.68
N GLY A 792 -12.95 -31.26 -22.33
CA GLY A 792 -12.10 -30.22 -21.75
C GLY A 792 -12.69 -29.66 -20.44
N MET A 793 -13.99 -29.34 -20.43
CA MET A 793 -14.72 -28.89 -19.23
C MET A 793 -14.65 -29.89 -18.07
N GLN A 794 -14.85 -31.17 -18.36
CA GLN A 794 -14.80 -32.23 -17.35
C GLN A 794 -13.39 -32.41 -16.77
N ALA A 795 -12.37 -32.22 -17.60
CA ALA A 795 -10.97 -32.35 -17.19
C ALA A 795 -10.40 -31.10 -16.49
N ALA A 796 -11.12 -29.99 -16.52
CA ALA A 796 -10.71 -28.69 -16.01
C ALA A 796 -10.84 -28.57 -14.48
N SER A 797 -9.89 -27.88 -13.88
CA SER A 797 -9.86 -27.57 -12.45
C SER A 797 -10.11 -26.09 -12.13
N GLY A 798 -10.21 -25.24 -13.16
CA GLY A 798 -10.48 -23.81 -13.04
C GLY A 798 -11.93 -23.51 -12.67
N GLU A 799 -12.12 -22.36 -12.05
CA GLU A 799 -13.45 -21.78 -11.77
C GLU A 799 -14.04 -21.14 -13.03
N ILE A 800 -13.18 -20.67 -13.93
CA ILE A 800 -13.54 -20.08 -15.22
C ILE A 800 -13.04 -21.00 -16.34
N MET A 801 -13.91 -21.27 -17.29
CA MET A 801 -13.62 -22.01 -18.52
C MET A 801 -13.40 -21.01 -19.65
N ALA A 802 -12.20 -20.95 -20.23
CA ALA A 802 -11.94 -20.16 -21.42
C ALA A 802 -11.73 -21.10 -22.61
N TYR A 803 -12.37 -20.83 -23.75
CA TYR A 803 -12.27 -21.66 -24.94
C TYR A 803 -11.56 -20.91 -26.06
N THR A 804 -10.66 -21.61 -26.74
CA THR A 804 -10.03 -21.15 -27.98
C THR A 804 -9.76 -22.34 -28.90
N ASP A 805 -9.48 -22.07 -30.17
CA ASP A 805 -9.28 -23.11 -31.18
C ASP A 805 -7.79 -23.21 -31.58
N SER A 806 -7.37 -24.36 -32.10
CA SER A 806 -5.96 -24.60 -32.44
C SER A 806 -5.39 -23.73 -33.58
N ASP A 807 -6.22 -22.91 -34.21
CA ASP A 807 -5.87 -21.92 -35.24
C ASP A 807 -5.93 -20.46 -34.74
N CYS A 808 -6.14 -20.25 -33.44
CA CYS A 808 -6.20 -18.94 -32.82
C CYS A 808 -4.89 -18.58 -32.09
N MET A 809 -4.59 -17.28 -32.01
CA MET A 809 -3.43 -16.73 -31.33
C MET A 809 -3.90 -15.64 -30.35
N PRO A 810 -4.22 -16.00 -29.09
CA PRO A 810 -4.71 -15.03 -28.12
C PRO A 810 -3.66 -13.97 -27.80
N ASP A 811 -4.12 -12.73 -27.57
CA ASP A 811 -3.26 -11.66 -27.07
C ASP A 811 -2.74 -11.98 -25.66
N SER A 812 -1.57 -11.42 -25.30
CA SER A 812 -0.96 -11.65 -23.99
C SER A 812 -1.87 -11.29 -22.81
N ASP A 813 -2.73 -10.28 -22.96
CA ASP A 813 -3.65 -9.81 -21.92
C ASP A 813 -5.08 -10.37 -22.09
N TRP A 814 -5.29 -11.33 -23.00
CA TRP A 814 -6.61 -11.90 -23.33
C TRP A 814 -7.39 -12.34 -22.09
N LEU A 815 -6.77 -13.19 -21.24
CA LEU A 815 -7.42 -13.67 -20.01
C LEU A 815 -7.67 -12.56 -19.00
N TYR A 816 -6.78 -11.56 -18.90
CA TYR A 816 -6.97 -10.43 -18.01
C TYR A 816 -8.26 -9.68 -18.34
N PHE A 817 -8.52 -9.39 -19.62
CA PHE A 817 -9.73 -8.68 -20.04
C PHE A 817 -11.02 -9.51 -19.90
N LEU A 818 -10.98 -10.81 -20.18
CA LEU A 818 -12.13 -11.70 -19.95
C LEU A 818 -12.46 -11.78 -18.46
N VAL A 819 -11.47 -12.13 -17.63
CA VAL A 819 -11.68 -12.30 -16.18
C VAL A 819 -12.05 -10.97 -15.51
N SER A 820 -11.42 -9.87 -15.89
CA SER A 820 -11.79 -8.54 -15.38
C SER A 820 -13.26 -8.22 -15.65
N THR A 821 -13.74 -8.53 -16.85
CA THR A 821 -15.15 -8.28 -17.21
C THR A 821 -16.10 -9.16 -16.39
N LEU A 822 -15.80 -10.44 -16.21
CA LEU A 822 -16.60 -11.34 -15.37
C LEU A 822 -16.64 -10.90 -13.90
N LEU A 823 -15.50 -10.48 -13.34
CA LEU A 823 -15.41 -10.10 -11.93
C LEU A 823 -16.11 -8.77 -11.60
N HIS A 824 -16.19 -7.85 -12.56
CA HIS A 824 -16.81 -6.52 -12.37
C HIS A 824 -18.24 -6.44 -12.88
N SER A 825 -18.85 -7.57 -13.25
CA SER A 825 -20.21 -7.63 -13.78
C SER A 825 -21.00 -8.79 -13.16
N SER A 826 -22.26 -8.93 -13.58
CA SER A 826 -23.11 -10.08 -13.27
C SER A 826 -23.22 -11.05 -14.45
N TYR A 827 -22.30 -10.98 -15.42
CA TYR A 827 -22.36 -11.80 -16.62
C TYR A 827 -21.98 -13.25 -16.30
N ALA A 828 -22.72 -14.20 -16.90
CA ALA A 828 -22.42 -15.62 -16.79
C ALA A 828 -21.26 -16.04 -17.70
N ALA A 829 -21.14 -15.32 -18.81
CA ALA A 829 -20.19 -15.55 -19.88
C ALA A 829 -19.67 -14.21 -20.39
N VAL A 830 -18.49 -14.20 -20.96
CA VAL A 830 -17.93 -13.06 -21.69
C VAL A 830 -17.16 -13.55 -22.90
N GLY A 831 -17.23 -12.81 -24.00
CA GLY A 831 -16.34 -13.04 -25.15
C GLY A 831 -15.73 -11.74 -25.63
N GLY A 832 -14.94 -11.84 -26.69
CA GLY A 832 -14.31 -10.70 -27.33
C GLY A 832 -14.33 -10.79 -28.85
N PRO A 833 -13.73 -9.80 -29.54
CA PRO A 833 -13.64 -9.79 -30.99
C PRO A 833 -12.61 -10.80 -31.51
N ASN A 834 -12.82 -11.31 -32.72
CA ASN A 834 -11.83 -12.09 -33.45
C ASN A 834 -11.30 -11.24 -34.61
N LEU A 835 -9.98 -11.14 -34.73
CA LEU A 835 -9.35 -10.45 -35.86
C LEU A 835 -8.73 -11.47 -36.81
N ASN A 836 -9.21 -11.45 -38.04
CA ASN A 836 -8.62 -12.27 -39.09
C ASN A 836 -7.23 -11.73 -39.45
N PRO A 837 -6.21 -12.60 -39.59
CA PRO A 837 -4.92 -12.17 -40.08
C PRO A 837 -5.06 -11.55 -41.49
N PRO A 838 -4.17 -10.61 -41.88
CA PRO A 838 -4.19 -10.02 -43.20
C PRO A 838 -4.17 -11.10 -44.29
N ALA A 839 -5.12 -11.03 -45.22
CA ALA A 839 -5.27 -12.03 -46.27
C ALA A 839 -4.03 -12.11 -47.17
N GLN A 840 -3.36 -13.27 -47.18
CA GLN A 840 -2.21 -13.52 -48.05
C GLN A 840 -2.65 -14.04 -49.42
N GLY A 841 -3.27 -13.17 -50.20
CA GLY A 841 -3.71 -13.45 -51.56
C GLY A 841 -5.24 -13.50 -51.75
N PRO A 842 -5.71 -13.73 -52.98
CA PRO A 842 -7.11 -13.55 -53.34
C PRO A 842 -8.06 -14.58 -52.70
N ILE A 843 -7.60 -15.81 -52.45
CA ILE A 843 -8.44 -16.86 -51.83
C ILE A 843 -8.66 -16.58 -50.33
N PRO A 844 -7.62 -16.36 -49.49
CA PRO A 844 -7.83 -15.91 -48.12
C PRO A 844 -8.64 -14.62 -48.01
N ALA A 845 -8.47 -13.68 -48.95
CA ALA A 845 -9.24 -12.44 -48.99
C ALA A 845 -10.73 -12.69 -49.27
N ALA A 846 -11.03 -13.59 -50.20
CA ALA A 846 -12.40 -14.01 -50.47
C ALA A 846 -13.03 -14.72 -49.26
N VAL A 847 -12.29 -15.60 -48.58
CA VAL A 847 -12.74 -16.30 -47.37
C VAL A 847 -12.99 -15.32 -46.23
N ALA A 848 -12.07 -14.37 -45.99
CA ALA A 848 -12.24 -13.33 -44.98
C ALA A 848 -13.43 -12.39 -45.26
N ALA A 849 -13.81 -12.26 -46.54
CA ALA A 849 -14.99 -11.48 -46.96
C ALA A 849 -16.28 -12.31 -47.02
N CYS A 850 -16.23 -13.63 -46.81
CA CYS A 850 -17.42 -14.47 -46.84
C CYS A 850 -18.30 -14.22 -45.60
N PRO A 851 -19.63 -14.11 -45.77
CA PRO A 851 -20.56 -14.07 -44.65
C PRO A 851 -20.52 -15.40 -43.88
N GLY A 852 -20.51 -15.33 -42.55
CA GLY A 852 -20.48 -16.51 -41.66
C GLY A 852 -19.14 -16.76 -40.96
N ALA A 853 -18.18 -15.84 -41.01
CA ALA A 853 -17.01 -15.89 -40.14
C ALA A 853 -17.44 -15.80 -38.65
N PRO A 854 -16.71 -16.42 -37.70
CA PRO A 854 -17.03 -16.37 -36.28
C PRO A 854 -17.04 -14.92 -35.78
N THR A 855 -18.23 -14.35 -35.61
CA THR A 855 -18.43 -12.96 -35.20
C THR A 855 -19.41 -12.88 -34.04
N HIS A 856 -19.18 -11.93 -33.15
CA HIS A 856 -20.11 -11.62 -32.08
C HIS A 856 -21.34 -10.85 -32.60
N VAL A 857 -22.43 -10.89 -31.85
CA VAL A 857 -23.64 -10.07 -32.06
C VAL A 857 -23.89 -9.27 -30.80
N LEU A 858 -23.76 -7.94 -30.87
CA LEU A 858 -23.92 -7.06 -29.70
C LEU A 858 -25.36 -6.61 -29.51
N LEU A 859 -25.84 -6.68 -28.26
CA LEU A 859 -27.08 -6.05 -27.80
C LEU A 859 -26.81 -4.62 -27.29
N SER A 860 -25.62 -4.38 -26.76
CA SER A 860 -25.12 -3.07 -26.35
C SER A 860 -23.59 -3.05 -26.46
N ASP A 861 -22.96 -1.91 -26.12
CA ASP A 861 -21.50 -1.80 -26.16
C ASP A 861 -20.75 -2.77 -25.22
N THR A 862 -21.45 -3.44 -24.29
CA THR A 862 -20.85 -4.34 -23.29
C THR A 862 -21.60 -5.68 -23.12
N GLU A 863 -22.66 -5.90 -23.90
CA GLU A 863 -23.50 -7.09 -23.81
C GLU A 863 -23.72 -7.67 -25.19
N ALA A 864 -23.56 -8.99 -25.30
CA ALA A 864 -23.71 -9.74 -26.53
C ALA A 864 -24.92 -10.67 -26.44
N GLU A 865 -25.57 -10.89 -27.58
CA GLU A 865 -26.48 -12.01 -27.79
C GLU A 865 -25.69 -13.30 -28.02
N HIS A 866 -24.58 -13.18 -28.75
CA HIS A 866 -23.74 -14.29 -29.17
C HIS A 866 -22.27 -13.89 -29.16
N ILE A 867 -21.42 -14.78 -28.63
CA ILE A 867 -19.96 -14.69 -28.63
C ILE A 867 -19.37 -15.92 -29.35
N PRO A 868 -18.27 -15.75 -30.11
CA PRO A 868 -17.74 -16.81 -30.95
C PRO A 868 -17.01 -17.89 -30.14
N GLY A 869 -17.10 -19.13 -30.62
CA GLY A 869 -16.54 -20.32 -29.98
C GLY A 869 -15.02 -20.29 -29.71
N CYS A 870 -14.27 -19.48 -30.43
CA CYS A 870 -12.82 -19.38 -30.29
C CYS A 870 -12.35 -18.27 -29.33
N ASN A 871 -13.28 -17.45 -28.81
CA ASN A 871 -12.98 -16.35 -27.89
C ASN A 871 -14.14 -16.14 -26.89
N MET A 872 -14.26 -17.08 -25.96
CA MET A 872 -15.32 -17.08 -24.95
C MET A 872 -14.85 -17.64 -23.62
N ALA A 873 -15.37 -17.09 -22.54
CA ALA A 873 -15.16 -17.56 -21.18
C ALA A 873 -16.46 -17.61 -20.37
N TYR A 874 -16.58 -18.64 -19.53
CA TYR A 874 -17.76 -18.94 -18.73
C TYR A 874 -17.38 -19.22 -17.28
N TRP A 875 -18.25 -18.88 -16.34
CA TRP A 875 -18.21 -19.53 -15.03
C TRP A 875 -18.48 -21.02 -15.21
N LYS A 876 -17.59 -21.88 -14.70
CA LYS A 876 -17.71 -23.34 -14.85
C LYS A 876 -19.06 -23.84 -14.30
N SER A 877 -19.48 -23.31 -13.16
CA SER A 877 -20.75 -23.67 -12.52
C SER A 877 -21.96 -23.38 -13.41
N VAL A 878 -21.94 -22.29 -14.17
CA VAL A 878 -23.05 -21.93 -15.07
C VAL A 878 -23.03 -22.80 -16.31
N LEU A 879 -21.84 -23.14 -16.83
CA LEU A 879 -21.73 -24.04 -17.96
C LEU A 879 -22.22 -25.46 -17.61
N GLU A 880 -21.95 -25.92 -16.38
CA GLU A 880 -22.47 -27.18 -15.84
C GLU A 880 -24.00 -27.14 -15.62
N GLU A 881 -24.54 -26.02 -15.14
CA GLU A 881 -25.97 -25.81 -14.92
C GLU A 881 -26.80 -26.04 -16.20
N ILE A 882 -26.32 -25.54 -17.34
CA ILE A 882 -27.01 -25.69 -18.63
C ILE A 882 -26.63 -26.96 -19.39
N GLY A 883 -25.82 -27.85 -18.81
CA GLY A 883 -25.44 -29.14 -19.39
C GLY A 883 -24.31 -29.10 -20.41
N GLY A 884 -23.54 -28.01 -20.50
CA GLY A 884 -22.43 -27.86 -21.44
C GLY A 884 -22.87 -27.71 -22.91
N PHE A 885 -21.99 -28.07 -23.84
CA PHE A 885 -22.22 -28.00 -25.29
C PHE A 885 -23.06 -29.18 -25.78
N ASP A 886 -24.01 -28.95 -26.69
CA ASP A 886 -24.85 -30.04 -27.23
C ASP A 886 -24.05 -30.90 -28.25
N PRO A 887 -23.88 -32.21 -28.01
CA PRO A 887 -23.18 -33.13 -28.91
C PRO A 887 -23.77 -33.28 -30.32
N GLU A 888 -25.01 -32.85 -30.57
CA GLU A 888 -25.60 -32.87 -31.93
C GLU A 888 -24.82 -31.95 -32.89
N PHE A 889 -24.26 -30.86 -32.37
CA PHE A 889 -23.40 -29.95 -33.14
C PHE A 889 -21.97 -30.50 -33.23
N ARG A 890 -21.60 -31.04 -34.39
CA ARG A 890 -20.28 -31.69 -34.56
C ARG A 890 -19.17 -30.77 -35.08
N THR A 891 -19.53 -29.68 -35.77
CA THR A 891 -18.58 -28.86 -36.54
C THR A 891 -18.70 -27.37 -36.24
N ALA A 892 -19.92 -26.83 -36.14
CA ALA A 892 -20.18 -25.40 -35.91
C ALA A 892 -21.60 -25.19 -35.35
N GLY A 893 -21.85 -24.00 -34.81
CA GLY A 893 -23.16 -23.57 -34.28
C GLY A 893 -23.42 -23.98 -32.82
N ASP A 894 -22.48 -24.70 -32.21
CA ASP A 894 -22.56 -25.11 -30.81
C ASP A 894 -22.38 -23.93 -29.83
N ASP A 895 -21.60 -22.92 -30.23
CA ASP A 895 -21.44 -21.65 -29.53
C ASP A 895 -22.72 -20.79 -29.56
N VAL A 896 -23.41 -20.71 -30.70
CA VAL A 896 -24.72 -20.03 -30.82
C VAL A 896 -25.77 -20.70 -29.95
N ASP A 897 -25.91 -22.03 -30.05
CA ASP A 897 -26.83 -22.83 -29.23
C ASP A 897 -26.56 -22.59 -27.73
N LEU A 898 -25.30 -22.67 -27.31
CA LEU A 898 -24.92 -22.46 -25.92
C LEU A 898 -25.29 -21.04 -25.42
N CYS A 899 -25.00 -20.00 -26.20
CA CYS A 899 -25.36 -18.63 -25.86
C CYS A 899 -26.87 -18.47 -25.68
N TRP A 900 -27.67 -19.03 -26.59
CA TRP A 900 -29.13 -18.96 -26.49
C TRP A 900 -29.68 -19.74 -25.30
N ARG A 901 -29.13 -20.91 -24.98
CA ARG A 901 -29.51 -21.67 -23.77
C ARG A 901 -29.16 -20.91 -22.49
N LEU A 902 -28.02 -20.22 -22.43
CA LEU A 902 -27.68 -19.33 -21.31
C LEU A 902 -28.70 -18.21 -21.14
N MET A 903 -29.08 -17.54 -22.23
CA MET A 903 -30.08 -16.47 -22.20
C MET A 903 -31.47 -16.99 -21.80
N GLN A 904 -31.88 -18.17 -22.28
CA GLN A 904 -33.14 -18.82 -21.90
C GLN A 904 -33.17 -19.20 -20.41
N ALA A 905 -32.02 -19.53 -19.83
CA ALA A 905 -31.86 -19.74 -18.38
C ALA A 905 -31.84 -18.42 -17.57
N GLY A 906 -31.95 -17.26 -18.23
CA GLY A 906 -32.01 -15.95 -17.59
C GLY A 906 -30.64 -15.30 -17.33
N HIS A 907 -29.57 -15.89 -17.86
CA HIS A 907 -28.22 -15.31 -17.76
C HIS A 907 -27.98 -14.24 -18.84
N ARG A 908 -26.99 -13.37 -18.57
CA ARG A 908 -26.53 -12.34 -19.49
C ARG A 908 -25.10 -12.65 -19.95
N ILE A 909 -24.80 -12.29 -21.20
CA ILE A 909 -23.51 -12.55 -21.84
C ILE A 909 -22.81 -11.20 -22.06
N GLY A 910 -21.66 -11.03 -21.41
CA GLY A 910 -20.84 -9.84 -21.54
C GLY A 910 -20.03 -9.83 -22.83
N PHE A 911 -19.61 -8.64 -23.23
CA PHE A 911 -18.63 -8.43 -24.28
C PHE A 911 -17.49 -7.57 -23.78
N SER A 912 -16.27 -8.07 -23.95
CA SER A 912 -15.04 -7.34 -23.68
C SER A 912 -14.35 -7.00 -25.00
N PRO A 913 -14.40 -5.74 -25.45
CA PRO A 913 -13.87 -5.37 -26.76
C PRO A 913 -12.35 -5.41 -26.83
N SER A 914 -11.67 -5.64 -25.70
CA SER A 914 -10.20 -5.71 -25.58
C SER A 914 -9.68 -7.13 -25.39
N ALA A 915 -10.55 -8.12 -25.15
CA ALA A 915 -10.16 -9.52 -25.07
C ALA A 915 -9.98 -10.08 -26.49
N LEU A 916 -8.78 -9.97 -27.04
CA LEU A 916 -8.47 -10.36 -28.43
C LEU A 916 -7.96 -11.79 -28.57
#